data_AF-A0AAE0JBM0-F1
#
_entry.id   AF-A0AAE0JBM0-F1
#
_cell.length_a   1.000
_cell.length_b   1.000
_cell.length_c   1.000
_cell.angle_alpha   90.00
_cell.angle_beta   90.00
_cell.angle_gamma   90.00
#
_symmetry.space_group_name_H-M   'P 1'
#
loop_
_entity.id
_entity.type
_entity.pdbx_description
1 polymer ?
#
loop_
_entity_poly.entity_id
_entity_poly.type
_entity_poly.pdbx_seq_one_letter_code
_entity_poly.pdbx_strand_id
1 'polypeptide(L)'
;MANHPIPDLSTLLSSAQIFSANYPLPHIRAIHKALHAEIDDKQSRLRTQVGGSYRELLGTADTIVQMRGDMESVQATLGRMGGRCGRQVVKEKMDGLKKWDEAEDMDNTRRREAARVKILEGCVLAVQKLLRREEKGPGRDTRKMRGGKVEEKEVVMSKGDKLLVAAKVCVLGRLLVKTFEREGIHNEASRTAVKSADRSLTVLRDRLLRCIDSVLVSINEKLTPRSDLLKALSAYSLHTSSGARDTLRHFLEVRGSALSWEGQPSAVRTPKDILRRLNLYAKTLQDVQALAPNKLADALNGLKKKALLADDSLRAIEGLRLDTYSRWCGDEIRYYTPFIRHDDLQAESVNSLLFEWAPVHRDVFIDDLDKTVKSMSEFKAIVDLRTSVLRLWIAESSRVRFNDFSPKDEQHSDDGTPINSSMFSQIRSTINNHLLSVIDSKVHKLRLVGSEASAALAAWREGTTDQHLSLWDPSTFSGIDLTIPSGPSGGAAQQFASEVISRLYGRNDAVSKAVASYKSWFHVIDDVGSVVDQLRRQRWENDLEDEEGDMMVVEDEETIEQRQQLLSREDPERLTTHLSDSLLKAFAALDEHLTDLWNQQREGPNNGQIAMYLLRLLRDIRSRLPTEQQQPQIPPGAGASEEGSISSIKAFGLPTIPSLHSSLARTVLVSSVDEFVTVALARKTVVGRALWEGSPELPTSPSPGMFRFLRNLSAAMADAGADLWSPAAVRELKRAVRGEVCRVWLEAARGVLSEGEGGGEGDAEKVAGGSDKKEDEGEKDDDEEVKEVKEEGDNSGEEGKEGNGEEAKTEEDKPSEEQQQQAKEEAEKLKKQEAAEKANQQRRDLFVQWLFDIIYLGIFLDGSKGDFNEIANTVFQHSGLDPGAKGRLVKAAQEYYKRTQLLFGLLT
;
A
#
# COMPACT_ATOMS: atom_id res chain seq x y z
N MET A 1 -42.39 15.11 31.05
CA MET A 1 -43.83 15.32 30.80
C MET A 1 -43.98 15.91 29.40
N ALA A 2 -45.01 15.64 28.61
CA ALA A 2 -46.22 14.86 28.90
C ALA A 2 -46.25 13.50 28.15
N ASN A 3 -46.95 12.52 28.72
CA ASN A 3 -47.32 11.29 28.00
C ASN A 3 -48.59 11.57 27.19
N HIS A 4 -48.45 12.02 25.95
CA HIS A 4 -49.58 12.00 25.02
C HIS A 4 -49.89 10.54 24.61
N PRO A 5 -51.17 10.16 24.47
CA PRO A 5 -51.53 8.80 24.09
C PRO A 5 -51.05 8.49 22.66
N ILE A 6 -50.61 7.24 22.46
CA ILE A 6 -50.27 6.72 21.13
C ILE A 6 -51.58 6.69 20.31
N PRO A 7 -51.60 7.22 19.06
CA PRO A 7 -52.79 7.20 18.22
C PRO A 7 -53.17 5.76 17.85
N ASP A 8 -54.48 5.50 17.73
CA ASP A 8 -55.00 4.18 17.37
C ASP A 8 -54.55 3.77 15.96
N LEU A 9 -53.80 2.66 15.90
CA LEU A 9 -53.19 2.15 14.66
C LEU A 9 -54.23 1.80 13.59
N SER A 10 -55.47 1.46 13.99
CA SER A 10 -56.56 1.15 13.05
C SER A 10 -56.98 2.34 12.17
N THR A 11 -56.63 3.56 12.57
CA THR A 11 -56.96 4.79 11.82
C THR A 11 -55.96 5.14 10.71
N LEU A 12 -54.81 4.44 10.65
CA LEU A 12 -53.70 4.74 9.74
C LEU A 12 -53.79 3.93 8.43
N LEU A 13 -54.58 4.42 7.48
CA LEU A 13 -54.85 3.74 6.20
C LEU A 13 -53.72 3.86 5.16
N SER A 14 -52.74 4.73 5.36
CA SER A 14 -51.59 4.89 4.45
C SER A 14 -50.33 5.36 5.18
N SER A 15 -49.16 4.87 4.75
CA SER A 15 -47.85 5.34 5.24
C SER A 15 -47.66 6.85 5.02
N ALA A 16 -48.26 7.42 3.97
CA ALA A 16 -48.24 8.85 3.71
C ALA A 16 -48.89 9.69 4.83
N GLN A 17 -49.85 9.12 5.58
CA GLN A 17 -50.47 9.81 6.72
C GLN A 17 -49.53 9.85 7.93
N ILE A 18 -48.69 8.82 8.11
CA ILE A 18 -47.71 8.72 9.22
C ILE A 18 -46.58 9.74 9.04
N PHE A 19 -46.15 9.99 7.80
CA PHE A 19 -45.12 10.99 7.45
C PHE A 19 -45.70 12.37 7.07
N SER A 20 -47.02 12.57 7.18
CA SER A 20 -47.63 13.89 7.09
C SER A 20 -47.27 14.73 8.34
N ALA A 21 -47.40 16.06 8.25
CA ALA A 21 -46.91 17.01 9.27
C ALA A 21 -47.58 16.92 10.66
N ASN A 22 -48.48 15.96 10.88
CA ASN A 22 -49.25 15.79 12.10
C ASN A 22 -48.52 15.01 13.22
N TYR A 23 -47.41 14.32 12.92
CA TYR A 23 -46.68 13.49 13.89
C TYR A 23 -45.19 13.84 13.96
N PRO A 24 -44.65 14.24 15.15
CA PRO A 24 -43.22 14.48 15.30
C PRO A 24 -42.44 13.15 15.37
N LEU A 25 -41.13 13.19 15.06
CA LEU A 25 -40.28 12.00 14.93
C LEU A 25 -40.37 10.98 16.10
N PRO A 26 -40.52 11.36 17.39
CA PRO A 26 -40.73 10.40 18.47
C PRO A 26 -42.06 9.62 18.37
N HIS A 27 -43.13 10.24 17.87
CA HIS A 27 -44.40 9.54 17.62
C HIS A 27 -44.26 8.56 16.45
N ILE A 28 -43.55 8.94 15.39
CA ILE A 28 -43.27 8.03 14.26
C ILE A 28 -42.49 6.79 14.75
N ARG A 29 -41.51 6.97 15.64
CA ARG A 29 -40.78 5.84 16.28
C ARG A 29 -41.68 4.99 17.19
N ALA A 30 -42.62 5.60 17.92
CA ALA A 30 -43.59 4.88 18.75
C ALA A 30 -44.58 4.06 17.89
N ILE A 31 -45.14 4.65 16.84
CA ILE A 31 -46.02 4.00 15.86
C ILE A 31 -45.28 2.84 15.19
N HIS A 32 -44.03 3.04 14.75
CA HIS A 32 -43.19 1.98 14.18
C HIS A 32 -42.99 0.81 15.15
N LYS A 33 -42.68 1.09 16.43
CA LYS A 33 -42.53 0.04 17.46
C LYS A 33 -43.85 -0.69 17.76
N ALA A 34 -44.97 0.03 17.78
CA ALA A 34 -46.28 -0.55 18.01
C ALA A 34 -46.77 -1.41 16.82
N LEU A 35 -46.54 -0.96 15.58
CA LEU A 35 -46.77 -1.74 14.36
C LEU A 35 -45.94 -3.03 14.34
N HIS A 36 -44.66 -2.97 14.74
CA HIS A 36 -43.85 -4.18 14.88
C HIS A 36 -44.39 -5.14 15.94
N ALA A 37 -44.79 -4.63 17.12
CA ALA A 37 -45.41 -5.46 18.15
C ALA A 37 -46.74 -6.10 17.68
N GLU A 38 -47.55 -5.38 16.90
CA GLU A 38 -48.75 -5.94 16.26
C GLU A 38 -48.42 -6.99 15.18
N ILE A 39 -47.35 -6.79 14.40
CA ILE A 39 -46.89 -7.76 13.40
C ILE A 39 -46.39 -9.02 14.11
N ASP A 40 -45.60 -8.89 15.18
CA ASP A 40 -45.09 -10.03 15.96
C ASP A 40 -46.22 -10.79 16.66
N ASP A 41 -47.19 -10.08 17.25
CA ASP A 41 -48.40 -10.68 17.83
C ASP A 41 -49.22 -11.41 16.75
N LYS A 42 -49.57 -10.73 15.64
CA LYS A 42 -50.29 -11.35 14.51
C LYS A 42 -49.50 -12.53 13.90
N GLN A 43 -48.18 -12.47 13.85
CA GLN A 43 -47.31 -13.58 13.40
C GLN A 43 -47.27 -14.72 14.42
N SER A 44 -47.40 -14.46 15.72
CA SER A 44 -47.50 -15.48 16.78
C SER A 44 -48.88 -16.15 16.81
N ARG A 45 -49.96 -15.36 16.63
CA ARG A 45 -51.34 -15.84 16.44
C ARG A 45 -51.47 -16.65 15.17
N LEU A 46 -50.89 -16.19 14.06
CA LEU A 46 -50.78 -16.99 12.85
C LEU A 46 -49.96 -18.26 13.12
N ARG A 47 -48.77 -18.21 13.72
CA ARG A 47 -47.99 -19.44 14.03
C ARG A 47 -48.77 -20.47 14.86
N THR A 48 -49.60 -20.04 15.81
CA THR A 48 -50.42 -20.94 16.64
C THR A 48 -51.68 -21.44 15.91
N GLN A 49 -52.42 -20.56 15.23
CA GLN A 49 -53.62 -20.89 14.47
C GLN A 49 -53.32 -21.73 13.20
N VAL A 50 -52.22 -21.40 12.51
CA VAL A 50 -51.67 -22.14 11.37
C VAL A 50 -50.99 -23.43 11.83
N GLY A 51 -50.56 -23.54 13.10
CA GLY A 51 -49.93 -24.76 13.64
C GLY A 51 -50.77 -26.04 13.44
N GLY A 52 -52.10 -25.92 13.42
CA GLY A 52 -53.02 -27.02 13.08
C GLY A 52 -53.43 -27.11 11.60
N SER A 53 -53.38 -26.02 10.84
CA SER A 53 -53.95 -25.90 9.48
C SER A 53 -52.89 -25.60 8.38
N TYR A 54 -51.59 -25.66 8.71
CA TYR A 54 -50.47 -25.34 7.80
C TYR A 54 -50.52 -26.10 6.46
N ARG A 55 -50.99 -27.36 6.49
CA ARG A 55 -51.17 -28.20 5.30
C ARG A 55 -52.30 -27.70 4.38
N GLU A 56 -53.40 -27.21 4.95
CA GLU A 56 -54.51 -26.64 4.18
C GLU A 56 -54.12 -25.29 3.60
N LEU A 57 -53.43 -24.45 4.38
CA LEU A 57 -52.93 -23.16 3.91
C LEU A 57 -51.87 -23.30 2.82
N LEU A 58 -50.98 -24.30 2.87
CA LEU A 58 -50.13 -24.69 1.75
C LEU A 58 -50.97 -25.08 0.52
N GLY A 59 -52.01 -25.90 0.68
CA GLY A 59 -52.96 -26.22 -0.39
C GLY A 59 -53.65 -24.99 -1.00
N THR A 60 -54.05 -24.02 -0.18
CA THR A 60 -54.61 -22.75 -0.69
C THR A 60 -53.56 -21.91 -1.41
N ALA A 61 -52.30 -21.88 -0.94
CA ALA A 61 -51.22 -21.17 -1.61
C ALA A 61 -50.88 -21.82 -2.97
N ASP A 62 -50.80 -23.14 -3.04
CA ASP A 62 -50.54 -23.89 -4.27
C ASP A 62 -51.70 -23.72 -5.27
N THR A 63 -52.96 -23.76 -4.83
CA THR A 63 -54.11 -23.47 -5.71
C THR A 63 -54.14 -22.02 -6.18
N ILE A 64 -53.74 -21.03 -5.37
CA ILE A 64 -53.59 -19.62 -5.81
C ILE A 64 -52.47 -19.49 -6.87
N VAL A 65 -51.36 -20.23 -6.72
CA VAL A 65 -50.28 -20.27 -7.72
C VAL A 65 -50.74 -20.96 -9.01
N GLN A 66 -51.50 -22.06 -8.92
CA GLN A 66 -52.08 -22.75 -10.06
C GLN A 66 -53.09 -21.86 -10.80
N MET A 67 -54.07 -21.29 -10.08
CA MET A 67 -55.06 -20.36 -10.65
C MET A 67 -54.39 -19.14 -11.31
N ARG A 68 -53.23 -18.69 -10.82
CA ARG A 68 -52.44 -17.65 -11.49
C ARG A 68 -51.83 -18.13 -12.81
N GLY A 69 -51.29 -19.35 -12.86
CA GLY A 69 -50.82 -19.95 -14.12
C GLY A 69 -51.95 -20.11 -15.14
N ASP A 70 -53.10 -20.60 -14.68
CA ASP A 70 -54.32 -20.73 -15.50
C ASP A 70 -54.79 -19.35 -15.99
N MET A 71 -54.78 -18.31 -15.13
CA MET A 71 -55.10 -16.94 -15.53
C MET A 71 -54.10 -16.35 -16.54
N GLU A 72 -52.79 -16.60 -16.43
CA GLU A 72 -51.81 -16.15 -17.43
C GLU A 72 -52.01 -16.90 -18.78
N SER A 73 -52.43 -18.17 -18.77
CA SER A 73 -52.81 -18.93 -19.98
C SER A 73 -54.13 -18.43 -20.60
N VAL A 74 -55.14 -18.15 -19.78
CA VAL A 74 -56.40 -17.50 -20.21
C VAL A 74 -56.13 -16.11 -20.79
N GLN A 75 -55.22 -15.33 -20.19
CA GLN A 75 -54.81 -14.04 -20.74
C GLN A 75 -54.06 -14.19 -22.08
N ALA A 76 -53.22 -15.21 -22.23
CA ALA A 76 -52.52 -15.50 -23.50
C ALA A 76 -53.45 -16.02 -24.61
N THR A 77 -54.48 -16.80 -24.27
CA THR A 77 -55.50 -17.26 -25.23
C THR A 77 -56.48 -16.14 -25.60
N LEU A 78 -56.95 -15.34 -24.64
CA LEU A 78 -57.71 -14.11 -24.91
C LEU A 78 -56.91 -13.09 -25.71
N GLY A 79 -55.60 -12.94 -25.47
CA GLY A 79 -54.71 -12.12 -26.30
C GLY A 79 -54.60 -12.63 -27.73
N ARG A 80 -54.44 -13.95 -27.93
CA ARG A 80 -54.47 -14.59 -29.25
C ARG A 80 -55.83 -14.42 -29.95
N MET A 81 -56.95 -14.50 -29.23
CA MET A 81 -58.29 -14.22 -29.75
C MET A 81 -58.44 -12.73 -30.13
N GLY A 82 -58.05 -11.81 -29.26
CA GLY A 82 -58.10 -10.36 -29.54
C GLY A 82 -57.29 -9.98 -30.78
N GLY A 83 -56.13 -10.58 -30.99
CA GLY A 83 -55.34 -10.41 -32.22
C GLY A 83 -55.99 -11.03 -33.47
N ARG A 84 -56.70 -12.16 -33.36
CA ARG A 84 -57.32 -12.87 -34.49
C ARG A 84 -58.72 -12.36 -34.86
N CYS A 85 -59.43 -11.79 -33.89
CA CYS A 85 -60.83 -11.32 -33.95
C CYS A 85 -60.99 -9.80 -33.77
N GLY A 86 -59.90 -9.05 -33.59
CA GLY A 86 -59.94 -7.58 -33.47
C GLY A 86 -60.60 -6.94 -34.68
N ARG A 87 -61.45 -5.92 -34.44
CA ARG A 87 -62.32 -5.27 -35.44
C ARG A 87 -61.60 -4.93 -36.75
N GLN A 88 -60.37 -4.45 -36.68
CA GLN A 88 -59.58 -4.11 -37.87
C GLN A 88 -59.11 -5.35 -38.64
N VAL A 89 -58.61 -6.40 -37.99
CA VAL A 89 -58.21 -7.66 -38.64
C VAL A 89 -59.41 -8.38 -39.26
N VAL A 90 -60.57 -8.33 -38.61
CA VAL A 90 -61.83 -8.87 -39.18
C VAL A 90 -62.31 -8.04 -40.35
N LYS A 91 -62.25 -6.70 -40.27
CA LYS A 91 -62.56 -5.81 -41.39
C LYS A 91 -61.61 -6.03 -42.57
N GLU A 92 -60.30 -6.12 -42.36
CA GLU A 92 -59.32 -6.36 -43.42
C GLU A 92 -59.52 -7.73 -44.10
N LYS A 93 -59.94 -8.76 -43.35
CA LYS A 93 -60.38 -10.05 -43.93
C LYS A 93 -61.67 -9.92 -44.71
N MET A 94 -62.65 -9.17 -44.23
CA MET A 94 -63.95 -8.97 -44.89
C MET A 94 -63.83 -8.12 -46.17
N ASP A 95 -63.11 -6.99 -46.10
CA ASP A 95 -62.75 -6.15 -47.26
C ASP A 95 -61.88 -6.94 -48.27
N GLY A 96 -61.04 -7.87 -47.78
CA GLY A 96 -60.23 -8.77 -48.61
C GLY A 96 -61.03 -9.88 -49.28
N LEU A 97 -62.02 -10.47 -48.60
CA LEU A 97 -62.95 -11.46 -49.15
C LEU A 97 -63.90 -10.81 -50.16
N LYS A 98 -64.44 -9.63 -49.84
CA LYS A 98 -65.24 -8.84 -50.77
C LYS A 98 -64.46 -8.54 -52.07
N LYS A 99 -63.19 -8.16 -51.96
CA LYS A 99 -62.26 -7.98 -53.11
C LYS A 99 -61.81 -9.29 -53.78
N TRP A 100 -62.21 -10.46 -53.28
CA TRP A 100 -61.99 -11.75 -53.91
C TRP A 100 -63.23 -12.14 -54.72
N ASP A 101 -64.43 -11.98 -54.13
CA ASP A 101 -65.72 -12.17 -54.81
C ASP A 101 -65.93 -11.14 -55.94
N GLU A 102 -65.59 -9.86 -55.71
CA GLU A 102 -65.57 -8.80 -56.74
C GLU A 102 -64.47 -9.01 -57.82
N ALA A 103 -63.71 -10.11 -57.75
CA ALA A 103 -62.53 -10.36 -58.56
C ALA A 103 -62.54 -11.74 -59.24
N GLU A 104 -63.69 -12.38 -59.48
CA GLU A 104 -63.76 -13.64 -60.24
C GLU A 104 -63.17 -13.51 -61.66
N ASP A 105 -63.38 -12.36 -62.33
CA ASP A 105 -62.83 -12.03 -63.66
C ASP A 105 -61.32 -11.64 -63.66
N MET A 106 -60.65 -11.58 -62.50
CA MET A 106 -59.27 -11.09 -62.42
C MET A 106 -58.22 -12.15 -62.80
N ASP A 107 -57.32 -11.78 -63.72
CA ASP A 107 -56.20 -12.60 -64.20
C ASP A 107 -55.50 -13.41 -63.11
N ASN A 108 -55.21 -14.68 -63.42
CA ASN A 108 -54.38 -15.57 -62.61
C ASN A 108 -53.04 -14.91 -62.22
N THR A 109 -52.47 -14.11 -63.13
CA THR A 109 -51.28 -13.28 -62.93
C THR A 109 -51.41 -12.31 -61.75
N ARG A 110 -52.54 -11.59 -61.61
CA ARG A 110 -52.76 -10.62 -60.52
C ARG A 110 -52.91 -11.32 -59.17
N ARG A 111 -53.53 -12.51 -59.14
CA ARG A 111 -53.63 -13.36 -57.95
C ARG A 111 -52.24 -13.89 -57.52
N ARG A 112 -51.42 -14.33 -58.49
CA ARG A 112 -50.01 -14.71 -58.33
C ARG A 112 -49.14 -13.56 -57.79
N GLU A 113 -49.27 -12.35 -58.31
CA GLU A 113 -48.60 -11.15 -57.77
C GLU A 113 -48.98 -10.92 -56.30
N ALA A 114 -50.28 -10.81 -56.00
CA ALA A 114 -50.77 -10.46 -54.66
C ALA A 114 -50.34 -11.48 -53.59
N ALA A 115 -50.41 -12.78 -53.91
CA ALA A 115 -49.92 -13.84 -53.03
C ALA A 115 -48.42 -13.70 -52.74
N ARG A 116 -47.58 -13.47 -53.77
CA ARG A 116 -46.13 -13.28 -53.62
C ARG A 116 -45.77 -12.00 -52.85
N VAL A 117 -46.50 -10.90 -53.04
CA VAL A 117 -46.33 -9.67 -52.22
C VAL A 117 -46.64 -9.97 -50.75
N LYS A 118 -47.67 -10.77 -50.44
CA LYS A 118 -47.98 -11.16 -49.06
C LYS A 118 -46.96 -12.12 -48.44
N ILE A 119 -46.31 -13.00 -49.21
CA ILE A 119 -45.12 -13.73 -48.71
C ILE A 119 -44.00 -12.73 -48.41
N LEU A 120 -43.74 -11.78 -49.31
CA LEU A 120 -42.63 -10.82 -49.18
C LEU A 120 -42.79 -9.89 -47.96
N GLU A 121 -43.99 -9.38 -47.71
CA GLU A 121 -44.33 -8.67 -46.46
C GLU A 121 -44.17 -9.59 -45.23
N GLY A 122 -44.61 -10.84 -45.33
CA GLY A 122 -44.44 -11.86 -44.28
C GLY A 122 -42.96 -12.12 -43.95
N CYS A 123 -42.09 -12.16 -44.97
CA CYS A 123 -40.64 -12.31 -44.79
C CYS A 123 -40.03 -11.17 -43.95
N VAL A 124 -40.43 -9.92 -44.23
CA VAL A 124 -39.99 -8.73 -43.48
C VAL A 124 -40.38 -8.85 -42.00
N LEU A 125 -41.66 -9.15 -41.74
CA LEU A 125 -42.18 -9.28 -40.37
C LEU A 125 -41.57 -10.49 -39.62
N ALA A 126 -41.34 -11.60 -40.31
CA ALA A 126 -40.69 -12.79 -39.74
C ALA A 126 -39.23 -12.50 -39.33
N VAL A 127 -38.45 -11.88 -40.20
CA VAL A 127 -37.05 -11.52 -39.88
C VAL A 127 -37.01 -10.45 -38.78
N GLN A 128 -37.92 -9.47 -38.78
CA GLN A 128 -38.05 -8.51 -37.67
C GLN A 128 -38.36 -9.19 -36.33
N LYS A 129 -39.24 -10.21 -36.32
CA LYS A 129 -39.56 -11.00 -35.11
C LYS A 129 -38.37 -11.86 -34.66
N LEU A 130 -37.71 -12.56 -35.58
CA LEU A 130 -36.57 -13.45 -35.29
C LEU A 130 -35.31 -12.69 -34.84
N LEU A 131 -35.05 -11.51 -35.40
CA LEU A 131 -33.93 -10.64 -35.01
C LEU A 131 -34.32 -9.63 -33.92
N ARG A 132 -35.52 -9.71 -33.33
CA ARG A 132 -35.89 -8.86 -32.20
C ARG A 132 -35.02 -9.24 -30.99
N ARG A 133 -34.28 -8.27 -30.47
CA ARG A 133 -33.52 -8.45 -29.23
C ARG A 133 -34.52 -8.80 -28.11
N GLU A 134 -34.24 -9.87 -27.39
CA GLU A 134 -34.94 -10.18 -26.14
C GLU A 134 -34.53 -9.12 -25.10
N GLU A 135 -35.27 -8.02 -25.10
CA GLU A 135 -35.13 -6.95 -24.12
C GLU A 135 -35.51 -7.50 -22.75
N LYS A 136 -34.50 -7.68 -21.89
CA LYS A 136 -34.71 -7.86 -20.46
C LYS A 136 -35.32 -6.58 -19.90
N GLY A 137 -36.65 -6.48 -19.94
CA GLY A 137 -37.38 -5.48 -19.19
C GLY A 137 -37.02 -5.59 -17.70
N PRO A 138 -36.69 -4.49 -17.01
CA PRO A 138 -36.43 -4.54 -15.58
C PRO A 138 -37.72 -4.93 -14.84
N GLY A 139 -37.61 -5.88 -13.90
CA GLY A 139 -38.72 -6.19 -12.98
C GLY A 139 -39.73 -7.26 -13.44
N ARG A 140 -39.28 -8.43 -13.94
CA ARG A 140 -40.06 -9.67 -13.81
C ARG A 140 -39.16 -10.80 -13.32
N ASP A 141 -39.26 -11.12 -12.04
CA ASP A 141 -38.33 -12.02 -11.35
C ASP A 141 -38.32 -13.44 -11.92
N THR A 142 -37.13 -13.94 -12.24
CA THR A 142 -36.91 -15.35 -12.56
C THR A 142 -36.94 -16.20 -11.28
N ARG A 143 -38.11 -16.28 -10.63
CA ARG A 143 -38.32 -17.16 -9.49
C ARG A 143 -38.25 -18.61 -9.99
N LYS A 144 -37.24 -19.37 -9.54
CA LYS A 144 -37.08 -20.80 -9.88
C LYS A 144 -38.33 -21.58 -9.44
N MET A 145 -39.20 -21.95 -10.39
CA MET A 145 -40.26 -22.92 -10.15
C MET A 145 -39.62 -24.30 -10.04
N ARG A 146 -39.57 -24.85 -8.81
CA ARG A 146 -39.02 -26.18 -8.51
C ARG A 146 -40.16 -27.20 -8.46
N GLY A 147 -40.35 -27.94 -9.54
CA GLY A 147 -41.40 -28.97 -9.66
C GLY A 147 -42.63 -28.47 -10.40
N GLY A 148 -43.34 -29.39 -11.07
CA GLY A 148 -44.48 -29.10 -11.96
C GLY A 148 -44.12 -29.27 -13.44
N LYS A 149 -44.17 -30.52 -13.94
CA LYS A 149 -43.89 -30.85 -15.35
C LYS A 149 -45.18 -30.80 -16.17
N VAL A 150 -45.43 -29.69 -16.86
CA VAL A 150 -46.53 -29.53 -17.84
C VAL A 150 -45.93 -29.09 -19.17
N GLU A 151 -46.17 -29.85 -20.24
CA GLU A 151 -45.50 -29.68 -21.54
C GLU A 151 -46.36 -28.93 -22.57
N GLU A 152 -46.47 -27.60 -22.48
CA GLU A 152 -46.79 -26.79 -23.67
C GLU A 152 -45.50 -26.36 -24.39
N LYS A 153 -45.19 -27.05 -25.49
CA LYS A 153 -44.00 -26.78 -26.31
C LYS A 153 -44.18 -25.56 -27.21
N GLU A 154 -44.08 -24.35 -26.65
CA GLU A 154 -43.44 -23.28 -27.42
C GLU A 154 -41.97 -23.68 -27.62
N VAL A 155 -41.60 -24.00 -28.86
CA VAL A 155 -40.23 -24.40 -29.19
C VAL A 155 -39.33 -23.17 -29.08
N VAL A 156 -38.67 -23.01 -27.93
CA VAL A 156 -37.67 -21.96 -27.69
C VAL A 156 -36.47 -22.22 -28.60
N MET A 157 -36.53 -21.67 -29.81
CA MET A 157 -35.47 -21.80 -30.81
C MET A 157 -34.15 -21.25 -30.25
N SER A 158 -33.07 -22.01 -30.43
CA SER A 158 -31.72 -21.58 -30.06
C SER A 158 -31.32 -20.34 -30.87
N LYS A 159 -30.31 -19.58 -30.42
CA LYS A 159 -29.91 -18.33 -31.11
C LYS A 159 -29.41 -18.62 -32.52
N GLY A 160 -28.62 -19.69 -32.68
CA GLY A 160 -28.20 -20.21 -33.96
C GLY A 160 -29.36 -20.59 -34.87
N ASP A 161 -30.41 -21.23 -34.35
CA ASP A 161 -31.61 -21.58 -35.14
C ASP A 161 -32.39 -20.32 -35.57
N LYS A 162 -32.54 -19.33 -34.68
CA LYS A 162 -33.16 -18.03 -35.01
C LYS A 162 -32.40 -17.32 -36.14
N LEU A 163 -31.08 -17.32 -36.10
CA LEU A 163 -30.22 -16.74 -37.15
C LEU A 163 -30.31 -17.52 -38.47
N LEU A 164 -30.22 -18.85 -38.42
CA LEU A 164 -30.27 -19.70 -39.62
C LEU A 164 -31.62 -19.62 -40.33
N VAL A 165 -32.73 -19.58 -39.58
CA VAL A 165 -34.06 -19.36 -40.15
C VAL A 165 -34.23 -17.93 -40.67
N ALA A 166 -33.70 -16.91 -39.98
CA ALA A 166 -33.70 -15.55 -40.49
C ALA A 166 -32.92 -15.42 -41.82
N ALA A 167 -31.77 -16.10 -41.96
CA ALA A 167 -31.02 -16.17 -43.22
C ALA A 167 -31.84 -16.83 -44.35
N LYS A 168 -32.50 -17.97 -44.07
CA LYS A 168 -33.41 -18.65 -45.02
C LYS A 168 -34.55 -17.73 -45.49
N VAL A 169 -35.19 -16.99 -44.57
CA VAL A 169 -36.24 -16.02 -44.91
C VAL A 169 -35.68 -14.84 -45.72
N CYS A 170 -34.49 -14.32 -45.38
CA CYS A 170 -33.81 -13.28 -46.16
C CYS A 170 -33.48 -13.74 -47.60
N VAL A 171 -33.09 -15.00 -47.80
CA VAL A 171 -32.89 -15.59 -49.13
C VAL A 171 -34.22 -15.71 -49.88
N LEU A 172 -35.30 -16.19 -49.24
CA LEU A 172 -36.64 -16.23 -49.86
C LEU A 172 -37.12 -14.84 -50.29
N GLY A 173 -36.94 -13.82 -49.45
CA GLY A 173 -37.22 -12.42 -49.79
C GLY A 173 -36.39 -11.91 -50.97
N ARG A 174 -35.08 -12.21 -50.99
CA ARG A 174 -34.17 -11.88 -52.12
C ARG A 174 -34.62 -12.53 -53.44
N LEU A 175 -35.12 -13.77 -53.38
CA LEU A 175 -35.62 -14.49 -54.57
C LEU A 175 -36.96 -13.92 -55.07
N LEU A 176 -37.88 -13.58 -54.16
CA LEU A 176 -39.16 -12.96 -54.51
C LEU A 176 -38.95 -11.61 -55.21
N VAL A 177 -38.09 -10.73 -54.64
CA VAL A 177 -37.67 -9.49 -55.30
C VAL A 177 -37.04 -9.80 -56.66
N LYS A 178 -36.11 -10.78 -56.72
CA LYS A 178 -35.53 -11.33 -57.95
C LYS A 178 -36.57 -11.63 -59.05
N THR A 179 -37.67 -12.30 -58.68
CA THR A 179 -38.75 -12.63 -59.64
C THR A 179 -39.61 -11.43 -60.02
N PHE A 180 -39.81 -10.44 -59.14
CA PHE A 180 -40.58 -9.23 -59.48
C PHE A 180 -39.79 -8.27 -60.37
N GLU A 181 -38.47 -8.21 -60.25
CA GLU A 181 -37.61 -7.46 -61.17
C GLU A 181 -37.61 -8.06 -62.60
N ARG A 182 -37.83 -9.37 -62.73
CA ARG A 182 -37.78 -10.12 -64.00
C ARG A 182 -39.15 -10.36 -64.66
N GLU A 183 -40.18 -10.70 -63.89
CA GLU A 183 -41.56 -10.88 -64.41
C GLU A 183 -42.25 -9.52 -64.65
N GLY A 184 -41.72 -8.43 -64.07
CA GLY A 184 -42.37 -7.13 -64.03
C GLY A 184 -43.39 -7.02 -62.88
N ILE A 185 -43.99 -5.83 -62.74
CA ILE A 185 -45.03 -5.57 -61.73
C ILE A 185 -46.16 -4.75 -62.37
N HIS A 186 -47.32 -5.37 -62.53
CA HIS A 186 -48.50 -4.83 -63.21
C HIS A 186 -49.31 -3.87 -62.33
N ASN A 187 -49.35 -4.09 -61.01
CA ASN A 187 -50.09 -3.25 -60.06
C ASN A 187 -49.17 -2.26 -59.32
N GLU A 188 -49.53 -0.97 -59.30
CA GLU A 188 -48.76 0.06 -58.61
C GLU A 188 -48.71 -0.12 -57.09
N ALA A 189 -49.78 -0.64 -56.47
CA ALA A 189 -49.78 -0.97 -55.05
C ALA A 189 -48.77 -2.09 -54.74
N SER A 190 -48.72 -3.13 -55.58
CA SER A 190 -47.68 -4.18 -55.52
C SER A 190 -46.29 -3.57 -55.72
N ARG A 191 -46.12 -2.64 -56.67
CA ARG A 191 -44.85 -1.97 -56.98
C ARG A 191 -44.33 -1.13 -55.81
N THR A 192 -45.21 -0.43 -55.09
CA THR A 192 -44.84 0.29 -53.87
C THR A 192 -44.50 -0.68 -52.73
N ALA A 193 -45.30 -1.73 -52.52
CA ALA A 193 -45.09 -2.73 -51.48
C ALA A 193 -43.74 -3.45 -51.65
N VAL A 194 -43.42 -3.92 -52.86
CA VAL A 194 -42.12 -4.57 -53.19
C VAL A 194 -40.95 -3.61 -52.94
N LYS A 195 -41.05 -2.34 -53.36
CA LYS A 195 -39.99 -1.33 -53.11
C LYS A 195 -39.81 -1.01 -51.62
N SER A 196 -40.88 -0.96 -50.82
CA SER A 196 -40.75 -0.83 -49.36
C SER A 196 -40.17 -2.09 -48.71
N ALA A 197 -40.56 -3.27 -49.19
CA ALA A 197 -40.10 -4.54 -48.65
C ALA A 197 -38.60 -4.75 -48.90
N ASP A 198 -38.08 -4.53 -50.12
CA ASP A 198 -36.63 -4.69 -50.36
C ASP A 198 -35.79 -3.68 -49.54
N ARG A 199 -36.20 -2.41 -49.45
CA ARG A 199 -35.57 -1.42 -48.55
C ARG A 199 -35.56 -1.85 -47.08
N SER A 200 -36.60 -2.55 -46.63
CA SER A 200 -36.60 -3.11 -45.28
C SER A 200 -35.75 -4.38 -45.17
N LEU A 201 -35.66 -5.19 -46.24
CA LEU A 201 -34.79 -6.37 -46.28
C LEU A 201 -33.32 -5.99 -46.31
N THR A 202 -32.88 -4.91 -46.97
CA THR A 202 -31.47 -4.46 -46.88
C THR A 202 -31.08 -4.12 -45.45
N VAL A 203 -31.87 -3.29 -44.75
CA VAL A 203 -31.64 -2.96 -43.34
C VAL A 203 -31.67 -4.21 -42.44
N LEU A 204 -32.51 -5.20 -42.76
CA LEU A 204 -32.57 -6.47 -42.02
C LEU A 204 -31.42 -7.44 -42.36
N ARG A 205 -30.81 -7.36 -43.55
CA ARG A 205 -29.58 -8.08 -43.91
C ARG A 205 -28.39 -7.52 -43.12
N ASP A 206 -28.23 -6.21 -43.05
CA ASP A 206 -27.20 -5.56 -42.22
C ASP A 206 -27.36 -5.89 -40.73
N ARG A 207 -28.61 -5.93 -40.24
CA ARG A 207 -28.92 -6.37 -38.88
C ARG A 207 -28.63 -7.86 -38.66
N LEU A 208 -28.94 -8.73 -39.63
CA LEU A 208 -28.64 -10.15 -39.57
C LEU A 208 -27.13 -10.38 -39.44
N LEU A 209 -26.31 -9.70 -40.25
CA LEU A 209 -24.85 -9.76 -40.15
C LEU A 209 -24.36 -9.36 -38.74
N ARG A 210 -24.74 -8.18 -38.25
CA ARG A 210 -24.36 -7.75 -36.88
C ARG A 210 -24.82 -8.72 -35.78
N CYS A 211 -25.97 -9.39 -35.96
CA CYS A 211 -26.45 -10.42 -35.04
C CYS A 211 -25.70 -11.76 -35.17
N ILE A 212 -25.20 -12.11 -36.36
CA ILE A 212 -24.27 -13.22 -36.59
C ILE A 212 -22.94 -12.89 -35.91
N ASP A 213 -22.32 -11.75 -36.20
CA ASP A 213 -21.01 -11.36 -35.66
C ASP A 213 -21.04 -11.28 -34.13
N SER A 214 -22.14 -10.77 -33.55
CA SER A 214 -22.38 -10.78 -32.10
C SER A 214 -22.51 -12.19 -31.47
N VAL A 215 -22.75 -13.23 -32.28
CA VAL A 215 -22.68 -14.64 -31.87
C VAL A 215 -21.30 -15.24 -32.18
N LEU A 216 -20.63 -14.83 -33.26
CA LEU A 216 -19.26 -15.27 -33.54
C LEU A 216 -18.29 -14.84 -32.43
N VAL A 217 -18.40 -13.60 -31.92
CA VAL A 217 -17.59 -13.06 -30.80
C VAL A 217 -17.99 -13.64 -29.43
N SER A 218 -19.06 -14.45 -29.34
CA SER A 218 -19.57 -14.91 -28.05
C SER A 218 -18.71 -16.03 -27.43
N ILE A 219 -18.30 -15.79 -26.18
CA ILE A 219 -17.31 -16.62 -25.45
C ILE A 219 -17.99 -17.74 -24.63
N ASN A 220 -19.14 -17.44 -24.03
CA ASN A 220 -19.75 -18.28 -22.99
C ASN A 220 -20.51 -19.48 -23.58
N GLU A 221 -19.89 -20.66 -23.51
CA GLU A 221 -20.43 -21.92 -24.01
C GLU A 221 -21.81 -22.31 -23.43
N LYS A 222 -22.09 -21.92 -22.17
CA LYS A 222 -23.39 -22.14 -21.51
C LYS A 222 -24.51 -21.22 -22.04
N LEU A 223 -24.17 -20.20 -22.84
CA LEU A 223 -25.11 -19.26 -23.46
C LEU A 223 -25.15 -19.36 -25.00
N THR A 224 -24.15 -19.99 -25.61
CA THR A 224 -23.93 -20.14 -27.05
C THR A 224 -23.08 -21.40 -27.27
N PRO A 225 -23.70 -22.59 -27.40
CA PRO A 225 -22.99 -23.84 -27.64
C PRO A 225 -22.34 -23.85 -29.03
N ARG A 226 -21.34 -24.73 -29.24
CA ARG A 226 -20.65 -24.88 -30.55
C ARG A 226 -21.60 -25.21 -31.72
N SER A 227 -22.74 -25.83 -31.44
CA SER A 227 -23.83 -26.03 -32.42
C SER A 227 -24.50 -24.73 -32.89
N ASP A 228 -24.62 -23.73 -32.02
CA ASP A 228 -25.15 -22.41 -32.39
C ASP A 228 -24.15 -21.61 -33.22
N LEU A 229 -22.85 -21.76 -32.92
CA LEU A 229 -21.76 -21.16 -33.70
C LEU A 229 -21.75 -21.72 -35.14
N LEU A 230 -21.84 -23.03 -35.29
CA LEU A 230 -22.00 -23.71 -36.60
C LEU A 230 -23.25 -23.22 -37.36
N LYS A 231 -24.38 -23.01 -36.66
CA LYS A 231 -25.61 -22.46 -37.25
C LYS A 231 -25.47 -20.98 -37.65
N ALA A 232 -24.69 -20.18 -36.93
CA ALA A 232 -24.38 -18.80 -37.28
C ALA A 232 -23.45 -18.71 -38.51
N LEU A 233 -22.42 -19.55 -38.60
CA LEU A 233 -21.53 -19.63 -39.77
C LEU A 233 -22.26 -20.11 -41.03
N SER A 234 -23.17 -21.08 -40.89
CA SER A 234 -24.02 -21.54 -42.00
C SER A 234 -25.18 -20.58 -42.33
N ALA A 235 -25.55 -19.67 -41.41
CA ALA A 235 -26.40 -18.52 -41.72
C ALA A 235 -25.67 -17.45 -42.53
N TYR A 236 -24.39 -17.19 -42.21
CA TYR A 236 -23.52 -16.28 -42.96
C TYR A 236 -23.32 -16.74 -44.40
N SER A 237 -22.88 -17.99 -44.59
CA SER A 237 -22.66 -18.58 -45.92
C SER A 237 -23.91 -18.60 -46.80
N LEU A 238 -25.08 -18.88 -46.21
CA LEU A 238 -26.36 -18.87 -46.90
C LEU A 238 -26.77 -17.45 -47.32
N HIS A 239 -26.39 -16.44 -46.53
CA HIS A 239 -26.70 -15.05 -46.82
C HIS A 239 -25.79 -14.49 -47.95
N THR A 240 -24.48 -14.67 -47.84
CA THR A 240 -23.46 -14.12 -48.75
C THR A 240 -23.12 -15.03 -49.94
N SER A 241 -23.55 -16.30 -49.92
CA SER A 241 -23.18 -17.37 -50.87
C SER A 241 -21.68 -17.75 -50.86
N SER A 242 -20.93 -17.36 -49.83
CA SER A 242 -19.50 -17.68 -49.66
C SER A 242 -19.24 -19.16 -49.35
N GLY A 243 -18.09 -19.69 -49.78
CA GLY A 243 -17.68 -21.08 -49.52
C GLY A 243 -17.02 -21.27 -48.14
N ALA A 244 -16.72 -22.53 -47.79
CA ALA A 244 -16.25 -22.89 -46.45
C ALA A 244 -14.99 -22.10 -46.02
N ARG A 245 -13.99 -21.98 -46.90
CA ARG A 245 -12.75 -21.24 -46.66
C ARG A 245 -12.98 -19.76 -46.34
N ASP A 246 -13.87 -19.10 -47.09
CA ASP A 246 -14.19 -17.68 -46.88
C ASP A 246 -15.04 -17.46 -45.63
N THR A 247 -15.91 -18.42 -45.27
CA THR A 247 -16.67 -18.37 -44.01
C THR A 247 -15.79 -18.56 -42.78
N LEU A 248 -14.72 -19.37 -42.90
CA LEU A 248 -13.71 -19.51 -41.85
C LEU A 248 -12.85 -18.24 -41.73
N ARG A 249 -12.50 -17.60 -42.86
CA ARG A 249 -11.76 -16.32 -42.82
C ARG A 249 -12.57 -15.22 -42.13
N HIS A 250 -13.85 -15.04 -42.49
CA HIS A 250 -14.73 -14.07 -41.82
C HIS A 250 -14.83 -14.34 -40.31
N PHE A 251 -14.88 -15.61 -39.90
CA PHE A 251 -14.89 -15.98 -38.47
C PHE A 251 -13.61 -15.56 -37.73
N LEU A 252 -12.44 -15.80 -38.35
CA LEU A 252 -11.13 -15.39 -37.83
C LEU A 252 -10.99 -13.86 -37.83
N GLU A 253 -11.41 -13.17 -38.89
CA GLU A 253 -11.41 -11.70 -39.00
C GLU A 253 -12.30 -11.04 -37.93
N VAL A 254 -13.52 -11.54 -37.72
CA VAL A 254 -14.45 -11.02 -36.70
C VAL A 254 -13.95 -11.26 -35.28
N ARG A 255 -13.39 -12.45 -34.97
CA ARG A 255 -12.82 -12.70 -33.65
C ARG A 255 -11.50 -11.95 -33.44
N GLY A 256 -10.64 -11.86 -34.44
CA GLY A 256 -9.40 -11.06 -34.41
C GLY A 256 -9.67 -9.56 -34.21
N SER A 257 -10.69 -9.02 -34.88
CA SER A 257 -11.15 -7.64 -34.67
C SER A 257 -11.67 -7.39 -33.25
N ALA A 258 -12.23 -8.41 -32.59
CA ALA A 258 -12.64 -8.34 -31.19
C ALA A 258 -11.47 -8.57 -30.20
N LEU A 259 -10.33 -9.09 -30.66
CA LEU A 259 -9.09 -9.22 -29.88
C LEU A 259 -8.24 -7.94 -29.90
N SER A 260 -8.30 -7.10 -30.94
CA SER A 260 -7.71 -5.75 -30.94
C SER A 260 -8.50 -4.78 -30.04
N TRP A 261 -7.82 -3.81 -29.42
CA TRP A 261 -8.48 -2.72 -28.68
C TRP A 261 -8.99 -1.59 -29.58
N GLU A 262 -8.51 -1.48 -30.82
CA GLU A 262 -8.76 -0.35 -31.72
C GLU A 262 -10.25 -0.10 -32.02
N GLY A 263 -11.08 -1.12 -31.93
CA GLY A 263 -12.54 -1.03 -32.09
C GLY A 263 -13.32 -0.54 -30.86
N GLN A 264 -12.68 -0.26 -29.72
CA GLN A 264 -13.38 0.11 -28.47
C GLN A 264 -12.98 1.50 -27.92
N PRO A 265 -13.89 2.49 -27.92
CA PRO A 265 -13.56 3.86 -27.52
C PRO A 265 -13.37 3.99 -26.00
N SER A 266 -12.15 4.35 -25.58
CA SER A 266 -11.81 4.92 -24.27
C SER A 266 -12.19 4.12 -23.00
N ALA A 267 -12.61 2.87 -23.11
CA ALA A 267 -12.86 2.03 -21.95
C ALA A 267 -11.55 1.82 -21.15
N VAL A 268 -11.63 1.96 -19.81
CA VAL A 268 -10.50 1.73 -18.91
C VAL A 268 -10.00 0.29 -19.10
N ARG A 269 -8.68 0.09 -19.16
CA ARG A 269 -8.06 -1.24 -19.29
C ARG A 269 -8.26 -2.07 -18.01
N THR A 270 -9.41 -2.71 -17.87
CA THR A 270 -9.70 -3.55 -16.72
C THR A 270 -8.95 -4.89 -16.83
N PRO A 271 -8.32 -5.41 -15.76
CA PRO A 271 -7.72 -6.74 -15.75
C PRO A 271 -8.67 -7.86 -16.20
N LYS A 272 -9.98 -7.69 -15.95
CA LYS A 272 -11.06 -8.60 -16.38
C LYS A 272 -11.24 -8.68 -17.91
N ASP A 273 -10.81 -7.67 -18.65
CA ASP A 273 -10.94 -7.64 -20.11
C ASP A 273 -9.76 -8.32 -20.83
N ILE A 274 -8.57 -8.33 -20.21
CA ILE A 274 -7.46 -9.21 -20.61
C ILE A 274 -7.92 -10.67 -20.53
N LEU A 275 -8.50 -11.09 -19.39
CA LEU A 275 -8.97 -12.46 -19.18
C LEU A 275 -10.05 -12.87 -20.21
N ARG A 276 -10.91 -11.92 -20.62
CA ARG A 276 -11.88 -12.13 -21.72
C ARG A 276 -11.21 -12.28 -23.09
N ARG A 277 -10.19 -11.47 -23.40
CA ARG A 277 -9.45 -11.54 -24.66
C ARG A 277 -8.64 -12.83 -24.76
N LEU A 278 -7.96 -13.25 -23.68
CA LEU A 278 -7.24 -14.53 -23.63
C LEU A 278 -8.16 -15.72 -23.89
N ASN A 279 -9.30 -15.79 -23.20
CA ASN A 279 -10.28 -16.86 -23.41
C ASN A 279 -10.87 -16.80 -24.83
N LEU A 280 -11.15 -15.61 -25.39
CA LEU A 280 -11.57 -15.49 -26.80
C LEU A 280 -10.50 -16.00 -27.77
N TYR A 281 -9.20 -15.74 -27.51
CA TYR A 281 -8.10 -16.25 -28.32
C TYR A 281 -8.01 -17.79 -28.25
N ALA A 282 -7.84 -18.35 -27.06
CA ALA A 282 -7.69 -19.80 -26.88
C ALA A 282 -8.94 -20.58 -27.31
N LYS A 283 -10.15 -20.08 -27.00
CA LYS A 283 -11.41 -20.62 -27.53
C LYS A 283 -11.50 -20.56 -29.05
N THR A 284 -10.82 -19.64 -29.73
CA THR A 284 -10.81 -19.62 -31.20
C THR A 284 -9.98 -20.75 -31.78
N LEU A 285 -8.82 -21.04 -31.19
CA LEU A 285 -8.02 -22.22 -31.56
C LEU A 285 -8.83 -23.52 -31.34
N GLN A 286 -9.53 -23.64 -30.20
CA GLN A 286 -10.43 -24.77 -29.91
C GLN A 286 -11.62 -24.85 -30.88
N ASP A 287 -12.34 -23.74 -31.13
CA ASP A 287 -13.57 -23.75 -31.94
C ASP A 287 -13.26 -24.00 -33.42
N VAL A 288 -12.14 -23.50 -33.96
CA VAL A 288 -11.72 -23.83 -35.35
C VAL A 288 -11.46 -25.33 -35.48
N GLN A 289 -10.71 -25.95 -34.56
CA GLN A 289 -10.47 -27.40 -34.56
C GLN A 289 -11.75 -28.22 -34.33
N ALA A 290 -12.70 -27.70 -33.56
CA ALA A 290 -13.95 -28.38 -33.28
C ALA A 290 -14.94 -28.32 -34.46
N LEU A 291 -14.80 -27.35 -35.39
CA LEU A 291 -15.73 -27.08 -36.48
C LEU A 291 -15.18 -27.42 -37.87
N ALA A 292 -13.91 -27.14 -38.12
CA ALA A 292 -13.24 -27.37 -39.39
C ALA A 292 -12.27 -28.57 -39.29
N PRO A 293 -12.02 -29.33 -40.37
CA PRO A 293 -12.62 -29.15 -41.70
C PRO A 293 -14.08 -29.63 -41.81
N ASN A 294 -14.41 -30.79 -41.23
CA ASN A 294 -15.57 -31.57 -41.65
C ASN A 294 -16.93 -30.97 -41.26
N LYS A 295 -17.16 -30.62 -39.98
CA LYS A 295 -18.52 -30.28 -39.49
C LYS A 295 -19.10 -29.04 -40.17
N LEU A 296 -18.25 -28.06 -40.49
CA LEU A 296 -18.63 -26.90 -41.28
C LEU A 296 -19.02 -27.30 -42.71
N ALA A 297 -18.19 -28.09 -43.41
CA ALA A 297 -18.49 -28.57 -44.75
C ALA A 297 -19.79 -29.42 -44.80
N ASP A 298 -19.99 -30.31 -43.83
CA ASP A 298 -21.20 -31.12 -43.68
C ASP A 298 -22.46 -30.27 -43.47
N ALA A 299 -22.37 -29.21 -42.67
CA ALA A 299 -23.47 -28.28 -42.44
C ALA A 299 -23.85 -27.51 -43.73
N LEU A 300 -22.84 -27.02 -44.46
CA LEU A 300 -23.04 -26.33 -45.75
C LEU A 300 -23.61 -27.27 -46.82
N ASN A 301 -23.18 -28.53 -46.84
CA ASN A 301 -23.75 -29.55 -47.72
C ASN A 301 -25.15 -30.00 -47.27
N GLY A 302 -25.44 -29.96 -45.97
CA GLY A 302 -26.79 -30.14 -45.42
C GLY A 302 -27.80 -29.12 -45.96
N LEU A 303 -27.42 -27.84 -46.08
CA LEU A 303 -28.26 -26.78 -46.64
C LEU A 303 -28.59 -26.96 -48.13
N LYS A 304 -27.82 -27.76 -48.88
CA LYS A 304 -28.06 -28.05 -50.31
C LYS A 304 -29.06 -29.19 -50.52
N LYS A 305 -29.29 -30.05 -49.51
CA LYS A 305 -30.07 -31.31 -49.63
C LYS A 305 -31.60 -31.13 -49.67
N LYS A 306 -32.14 -29.98 -49.25
CA LYS A 306 -33.59 -29.66 -49.30
C LYS A 306 -33.82 -28.37 -50.10
N ALA A 307 -34.88 -28.34 -50.90
CA ALA A 307 -35.37 -27.10 -51.51
C ALA A 307 -35.95 -26.16 -50.43
N LEU A 308 -35.81 -24.84 -50.62
CA LEU A 308 -36.09 -23.84 -49.58
C LEU A 308 -37.55 -23.90 -49.07
N LEU A 309 -38.55 -24.05 -49.94
CA LEU A 309 -39.97 -24.18 -49.55
C LEU A 309 -40.36 -25.58 -49.00
N ALA A 310 -39.41 -26.53 -49.01
CA ALA A 310 -39.54 -27.85 -48.37
C ALA A 310 -38.89 -27.90 -46.97
N ASP A 311 -38.40 -26.77 -46.46
CA ASP A 311 -37.82 -26.68 -45.12
C ASP A 311 -38.91 -26.51 -44.05
N ASP A 312 -38.99 -27.48 -43.15
CA ASP A 312 -39.94 -27.54 -42.03
C ASP A 312 -39.82 -26.32 -41.11
N SER A 313 -38.61 -25.77 -40.96
CA SER A 313 -38.34 -24.58 -40.13
C SER A 313 -38.89 -23.27 -40.74
N LEU A 314 -39.13 -23.22 -42.05
CA LEU A 314 -39.82 -22.11 -42.71
C LEU A 314 -41.35 -22.27 -42.69
N ARG A 315 -41.86 -23.51 -42.78
CA ARG A 315 -43.30 -23.79 -42.71
C ARG A 315 -43.89 -23.49 -41.33
N ALA A 316 -43.11 -23.72 -40.26
CA ALA A 316 -43.49 -23.39 -38.89
C ALA A 316 -43.75 -21.89 -38.63
N ILE A 317 -43.39 -20.99 -39.55
CA ILE A 317 -43.61 -19.55 -39.39
C ILE A 317 -45.05 -19.18 -39.79
N GLU A 318 -45.96 -19.07 -38.80
CA GLU A 318 -47.37 -18.67 -38.99
C GLU A 318 -47.56 -17.45 -39.94
N GLY A 319 -46.61 -16.51 -39.93
CA GLY A 319 -46.65 -15.29 -40.74
C GLY A 319 -46.43 -15.49 -42.25
N LEU A 320 -45.75 -16.55 -42.68
CA LEU A 320 -45.47 -16.81 -44.11
C LEU A 320 -46.57 -17.66 -44.78
N ARG A 321 -47.32 -18.48 -44.03
CA ARG A 321 -48.40 -19.36 -44.50
C ARG A 321 -48.08 -20.12 -45.80
N LEU A 322 -46.90 -20.73 -45.84
CA LEU A 322 -46.36 -21.37 -47.05
C LEU A 322 -47.27 -22.48 -47.60
N ASP A 323 -48.02 -23.18 -46.75
CA ASP A 323 -48.95 -24.24 -47.18
C ASP A 323 -50.07 -23.73 -48.10
N THR A 324 -50.44 -22.45 -47.94
CA THR A 324 -51.38 -21.75 -48.83
C THR A 324 -50.63 -21.08 -49.99
N TYR A 325 -49.57 -20.32 -49.70
CA TYR A 325 -48.97 -19.42 -50.69
C TYR A 325 -47.89 -20.05 -51.59
N SER A 326 -47.29 -21.19 -51.21
CA SER A 326 -46.30 -21.91 -52.04
C SER A 326 -46.86 -22.35 -53.40
N ARG A 327 -48.19 -22.50 -53.52
CA ARG A 327 -48.87 -22.79 -54.79
C ARG A 327 -48.76 -21.63 -55.79
N TRP A 328 -48.52 -20.40 -55.33
CA TRP A 328 -48.43 -19.18 -56.14
C TRP A 328 -46.96 -18.71 -56.37
N CYS A 329 -46.00 -19.33 -55.69
CA CYS A 329 -44.60 -19.31 -56.08
C CYS A 329 -44.42 -20.00 -57.44
N GLY A 330 -43.55 -19.45 -58.30
CA GLY A 330 -43.13 -20.11 -59.53
C GLY A 330 -42.14 -21.23 -59.26
N ASP A 331 -41.92 -22.11 -60.23
CA ASP A 331 -41.08 -23.30 -60.05
C ASP A 331 -39.62 -22.97 -59.74
N GLU A 332 -39.11 -21.83 -60.24
CA GLU A 332 -37.80 -21.25 -59.86
C GLU A 332 -37.63 -21.01 -58.36
N ILE A 333 -38.72 -20.79 -57.61
CA ILE A 333 -38.72 -20.61 -56.15
C ILE A 333 -39.06 -21.92 -55.44
N ARG A 334 -40.00 -22.73 -55.99
CA ARG A 334 -40.41 -24.01 -55.39
C ARG A 334 -39.27 -25.02 -55.31
N TYR A 335 -38.48 -25.14 -56.37
CA TYR A 335 -37.36 -26.06 -56.46
C TYR A 335 -36.00 -25.41 -56.13
N TYR A 336 -36.00 -24.19 -55.58
CA TYR A 336 -34.77 -23.48 -55.26
C TYR A 336 -33.97 -24.19 -54.17
N THR A 337 -32.79 -24.70 -54.51
CA THR A 337 -31.72 -25.07 -53.58
C THR A 337 -30.70 -23.93 -53.47
N PRO A 338 -30.24 -23.56 -52.27
CA PRO A 338 -29.26 -22.50 -52.12
C PRO A 338 -27.92 -22.82 -52.79
N PHE A 339 -27.49 -21.96 -53.72
CA PHE A 339 -26.13 -22.03 -54.25
C PHE A 339 -25.14 -21.47 -53.21
N ILE A 340 -24.33 -22.38 -52.67
CA ILE A 340 -23.19 -22.13 -51.79
C ILE A 340 -21.99 -22.76 -52.49
N ARG A 341 -20.90 -22.00 -52.64
CA ARG A 341 -19.68 -22.44 -53.33
C ARG A 341 -19.13 -23.73 -52.70
N HIS A 342 -18.70 -24.67 -53.56
CA HIS A 342 -18.06 -25.91 -53.15
C HIS A 342 -16.56 -25.68 -53.07
N ASP A 343 -16.10 -25.17 -51.92
CA ASP A 343 -14.68 -25.20 -51.54
C ASP A 343 -14.51 -26.30 -50.49
N ASP A 344 -13.93 -27.44 -50.88
CA ASP A 344 -13.64 -28.53 -49.95
C ASP A 344 -12.48 -28.12 -49.05
N LEU A 345 -12.81 -27.88 -47.78
CA LEU A 345 -11.91 -27.28 -46.80
C LEU A 345 -10.90 -28.34 -46.32
N GLN A 346 -9.72 -28.40 -46.94
CA GLN A 346 -8.66 -29.34 -46.55
C GLN A 346 -8.01 -28.92 -45.22
N ALA A 347 -7.56 -29.88 -44.41
CA ALA A 347 -6.95 -29.62 -43.09
C ALA A 347 -5.72 -28.69 -43.19
N GLU A 348 -4.86 -28.88 -44.18
CA GLU A 348 -3.73 -27.99 -44.53
C GLU A 348 -4.18 -26.53 -44.75
N SER A 349 -5.35 -26.35 -45.38
CA SER A 349 -5.92 -25.03 -45.69
C SER A 349 -6.56 -24.35 -44.47
N VAL A 350 -6.89 -25.12 -43.43
CA VAL A 350 -7.32 -24.61 -42.11
C VAL A 350 -6.09 -24.22 -41.29
N ASN A 351 -5.08 -25.09 -41.26
CA ASN A 351 -3.85 -24.87 -40.50
C ASN A 351 -3.08 -23.64 -41.03
N SER A 352 -2.99 -23.44 -42.35
CA SER A 352 -2.38 -22.22 -42.91
C SER A 352 -3.09 -20.93 -42.48
N LEU A 353 -4.43 -20.91 -42.46
CA LEU A 353 -5.20 -19.76 -41.95
C LEU A 353 -5.00 -19.55 -40.44
N LEU A 354 -4.78 -20.61 -39.65
CA LEU A 354 -4.42 -20.49 -38.24
C LEU A 354 -2.99 -19.97 -38.05
N PHE A 355 -2.01 -20.45 -38.83
CA PHE A 355 -0.62 -19.95 -38.78
C PHE A 355 -0.50 -18.49 -39.23
N GLU A 356 -1.36 -18.02 -40.14
CA GLU A 356 -1.45 -16.60 -40.51
C GLU A 356 -2.09 -15.74 -39.39
N TRP A 357 -3.04 -16.29 -38.64
CA TRP A 357 -3.87 -15.56 -37.66
C TRP A 357 -3.30 -15.55 -36.24
N ALA A 358 -2.84 -16.70 -35.75
CA ALA A 358 -2.44 -16.91 -34.35
C ALA A 358 -1.30 -15.97 -33.88
N PRO A 359 -0.13 -15.89 -34.55
CA PRO A 359 0.97 -15.05 -34.07
C PRO A 359 0.60 -13.56 -34.04
N VAL A 360 -0.14 -13.06 -35.05
CA VAL A 360 -0.58 -11.66 -35.13
C VAL A 360 -1.44 -11.30 -33.92
N HIS A 361 -2.42 -12.15 -33.57
CA HIS A 361 -3.31 -11.86 -32.44
C HIS A 361 -2.74 -12.22 -31.07
N ARG A 362 -1.77 -13.14 -31.00
CA ARG A 362 -0.93 -13.37 -29.81
C ARG A 362 -0.13 -12.11 -29.48
N ASP A 363 0.58 -11.56 -30.46
CA ASP A 363 1.50 -10.45 -30.22
C ASP A 363 0.73 -9.16 -29.87
N VAL A 364 -0.44 -8.91 -30.48
CA VAL A 364 -1.39 -7.87 -30.07
C VAL A 364 -1.90 -8.06 -28.63
N PHE A 365 -2.19 -9.31 -28.22
CA PHE A 365 -2.60 -9.59 -26.84
C PHE A 365 -1.48 -9.34 -25.82
N ILE A 366 -0.23 -9.67 -26.16
CA ILE A 366 0.93 -9.44 -25.27
C ILE A 366 1.22 -7.94 -25.11
N ASP A 367 1.09 -7.17 -26.18
CA ASP A 367 1.18 -5.70 -26.14
C ASP A 367 0.05 -5.09 -25.29
N ASP A 368 -1.21 -5.52 -25.45
CA ASP A 368 -2.33 -5.08 -24.58
C ASP A 368 -2.17 -5.52 -23.10
N LEU A 369 -1.55 -6.69 -22.86
CA LEU A 369 -1.19 -7.17 -21.52
C LEU A 369 -0.13 -6.25 -20.89
N ASP A 370 0.99 -6.01 -21.57
CA ASP A 370 2.06 -5.08 -21.14
C ASP A 370 1.50 -3.68 -20.85
N LYS A 371 0.73 -3.12 -21.79
CA LYS A 371 0.02 -1.84 -21.69
C LYS A 371 -0.97 -1.72 -20.53
N THR A 372 -1.44 -2.84 -19.98
CA THR A 372 -2.32 -2.85 -18.81
C THR A 372 -1.54 -3.09 -17.53
N VAL A 373 -0.61 -4.05 -17.54
CA VAL A 373 0.27 -4.38 -16.41
C VAL A 373 1.10 -3.15 -16.01
N LYS A 374 1.66 -2.40 -16.97
CA LYS A 374 2.34 -1.12 -16.74
C LYS A 374 1.50 -0.03 -16.07
N SER A 375 0.17 -0.11 -16.15
CA SER A 375 -0.73 0.82 -15.44
C SER A 375 -0.98 0.44 -13.98
N MET A 376 -0.59 -0.77 -13.57
CA MET A 376 -0.76 -1.29 -12.22
C MET A 376 0.51 -1.04 -11.39
N SER A 377 0.35 -0.51 -10.18
CA SER A 377 1.47 -0.24 -9.24
C SER A 377 1.36 -1.01 -7.92
N GLU A 378 0.33 -1.86 -7.77
CA GLU A 378 0.12 -2.73 -6.62
C GLU A 378 0.66 -4.14 -6.93
N PHE A 379 1.72 -4.54 -6.22
CA PHE A 379 2.41 -5.81 -6.45
C PHE A 379 1.46 -7.03 -6.33
N LYS A 380 0.61 -7.03 -5.30
CA LYS A 380 -0.40 -8.08 -5.09
C LYS A 380 -1.37 -8.19 -6.27
N ALA A 381 -1.94 -7.08 -6.74
CA ALA A 381 -2.89 -7.08 -7.85
C ALA A 381 -2.27 -7.58 -9.17
N ILE A 382 -0.98 -7.29 -9.41
CA ILE A 382 -0.24 -7.82 -10.57
C ILE A 382 -0.02 -9.33 -10.45
N VAL A 383 0.27 -9.83 -9.24
CA VAL A 383 0.41 -11.27 -8.95
C VAL A 383 -0.94 -12.00 -9.07
N ASP A 384 -2.02 -11.44 -8.53
CA ASP A 384 -3.38 -11.99 -8.68
C ASP A 384 -3.80 -12.05 -10.17
N LEU A 385 -3.37 -11.06 -10.97
CA LEU A 385 -3.52 -11.08 -12.44
C LEU A 385 -2.63 -12.16 -13.09
N ARG A 386 -1.35 -12.31 -12.70
CA ARG A 386 -0.45 -13.38 -13.17
C ARG A 386 -1.09 -14.75 -12.96
N THR A 387 -1.55 -15.03 -11.75
CA THR A 387 -2.21 -16.30 -11.41
C THR A 387 -3.52 -16.49 -12.17
N SER A 388 -4.30 -15.44 -12.42
CA SER A 388 -5.53 -15.52 -13.21
C SER A 388 -5.27 -15.79 -14.71
N VAL A 389 -4.31 -15.09 -15.32
CA VAL A 389 -3.96 -15.20 -16.75
C VAL A 389 -3.35 -16.58 -17.03
N LEU A 390 -2.37 -17.01 -16.22
CA LEU A 390 -1.70 -18.30 -16.43
C LEU A 390 -2.66 -19.48 -16.23
N ARG A 391 -3.54 -19.44 -15.21
CA ARG A 391 -4.54 -20.51 -15.01
C ARG A 391 -5.53 -20.64 -16.16
N LEU A 392 -6.02 -19.54 -16.72
CA LEU A 392 -6.85 -19.59 -17.92
C LEU A 392 -6.10 -20.15 -19.12
N TRP A 393 -4.85 -19.72 -19.33
CA TRP A 393 -4.05 -20.26 -20.43
C TRP A 393 -3.83 -21.78 -20.29
N ILE A 394 -3.39 -22.26 -19.13
CA ILE A 394 -3.14 -23.70 -18.88
C ILE A 394 -4.40 -24.55 -19.08
N ALA A 395 -5.54 -24.12 -18.51
CA ALA A 395 -6.80 -24.85 -18.61
C ALA A 395 -7.42 -24.84 -20.03
N GLU A 396 -7.00 -23.90 -20.89
CA GLU A 396 -7.46 -23.80 -22.27
C GLU A 396 -6.44 -24.33 -23.29
N SER A 397 -5.14 -24.35 -22.97
CA SER A 397 -4.07 -24.82 -23.86
C SER A 397 -4.00 -26.34 -23.96
N SER A 398 -4.23 -27.07 -22.86
CA SER A 398 -4.36 -28.54 -22.87
C SER A 398 -5.46 -29.05 -23.81
N ARG A 399 -6.45 -28.19 -24.10
CA ARG A 399 -7.59 -28.45 -24.99
C ARG A 399 -7.34 -28.01 -26.44
N VAL A 400 -6.20 -27.37 -26.73
CA VAL A 400 -5.82 -26.87 -28.06
C VAL A 400 -4.78 -27.81 -28.66
N ARG A 401 -5.14 -28.56 -29.70
CA ARG A 401 -4.21 -29.41 -30.46
C ARG A 401 -3.49 -28.64 -31.58
N PHE A 402 -3.32 -27.32 -31.40
CA PHE A 402 -2.61 -26.47 -32.35
C PHE A 402 -1.18 -26.36 -31.86
N ASN A 403 -0.24 -26.92 -32.61
CA ASN A 403 1.16 -26.68 -32.32
C ASN A 403 1.52 -25.32 -32.95
N ASP A 404 1.82 -24.32 -32.14
CA ASP A 404 2.13 -22.92 -32.55
C ASP A 404 3.39 -22.81 -33.45
N PHE A 405 4.12 -23.91 -33.63
CA PHE A 405 5.36 -24.00 -34.39
C PHE A 405 5.13 -23.84 -35.89
N SER A 406 5.74 -22.80 -36.48
CA SER A 406 5.97 -22.76 -37.91
C SER A 406 7.17 -23.67 -38.24
N PRO A 407 7.15 -24.47 -39.32
CA PRO A 407 8.33 -25.20 -39.81
C PRO A 407 9.51 -24.30 -40.26
N LYS A 408 9.40 -22.98 -40.06
CA LYS A 408 10.47 -22.00 -40.27
C LYS A 408 11.24 -21.66 -38.99
N ASP A 409 10.67 -21.98 -37.83
CA ASP A 409 11.26 -21.67 -36.51
C ASP A 409 12.33 -22.70 -36.09
N GLU A 410 12.58 -23.73 -36.92
CA GLU A 410 13.61 -24.75 -36.73
C GLU A 410 15.05 -24.23 -36.93
N GLN A 411 15.21 -22.97 -37.38
CA GLN A 411 16.53 -22.37 -37.68
C GLN A 411 17.23 -21.78 -36.44
N HIS A 412 17.67 -22.69 -35.59
CA HIS A 412 18.81 -22.59 -34.65
C HIS A 412 18.72 -21.55 -33.50
N SER A 413 18.58 -22.09 -32.30
CA SER A 413 19.29 -21.61 -31.11
C SER A 413 20.16 -22.76 -30.59
N ASP A 414 21.46 -22.54 -30.38
CA ASP A 414 22.45 -23.59 -30.06
C ASP A 414 22.22 -24.33 -28.71
N ASP A 415 21.32 -23.83 -27.85
CA ASP A 415 21.21 -24.22 -26.43
C ASP A 415 20.16 -25.33 -26.16
N GLY A 416 19.84 -26.14 -27.17
CA GLY A 416 19.09 -27.42 -27.05
C GLY A 416 17.67 -27.37 -26.45
N THR A 417 17.14 -26.19 -26.15
CA THR A 417 15.92 -26.01 -25.36
C THR A 417 14.66 -26.03 -26.25
N PRO A 418 13.65 -26.89 -25.95
CA PRO A 418 12.48 -27.01 -26.81
C PRO A 418 11.58 -25.77 -26.74
N ILE A 419 11.24 -25.20 -27.89
CA ILE A 419 10.51 -23.92 -28.05
C ILE A 419 8.98 -24.06 -27.73
N ASN A 420 8.61 -25.09 -26.94
CA ASN A 420 7.23 -25.50 -26.59
C ASN A 420 6.50 -24.54 -25.62
N SER A 421 6.67 -23.21 -25.76
CA SER A 421 6.07 -22.26 -24.80
C SER A 421 5.83 -20.82 -25.31
N SER A 422 5.78 -20.55 -26.62
CA SER A 422 5.80 -19.16 -27.17
C SER A 422 4.95 -18.13 -26.39
N MET A 423 3.62 -18.33 -26.31
CA MET A 423 2.70 -17.44 -25.60
C MET A 423 2.86 -17.50 -24.06
N PHE A 424 3.10 -18.68 -23.49
CA PHE A 424 3.28 -18.85 -22.04
C PHE A 424 4.53 -18.12 -21.54
N SER A 425 5.64 -18.23 -22.27
CA SER A 425 6.91 -17.54 -21.98
C SER A 425 6.79 -16.02 -22.18
N GLN A 426 6.07 -15.56 -23.21
CA GLN A 426 5.76 -14.14 -23.40
C GLN A 426 4.90 -13.57 -22.26
N ILE A 427 3.86 -14.30 -21.80
CA ILE A 427 3.05 -13.90 -20.63
C ILE A 427 3.92 -13.84 -19.37
N ARG A 428 4.70 -14.91 -19.10
CA ARG A 428 5.61 -15.02 -17.94
C ARG A 428 6.60 -13.85 -17.90
N SER A 429 7.33 -13.64 -18.99
CA SER A 429 8.36 -12.59 -19.09
C SER A 429 7.77 -11.19 -19.00
N THR A 430 6.68 -10.88 -19.72
CA THR A 430 6.02 -9.56 -19.68
C THR A 430 5.60 -9.17 -18.27
N ILE A 431 4.93 -10.08 -17.54
CA ILE A 431 4.45 -9.79 -16.19
C ILE A 431 5.62 -9.73 -15.20
N ASN A 432 6.58 -10.66 -15.29
CA ASN A 432 7.72 -10.70 -14.37
C ASN A 432 8.66 -9.50 -14.54
N ASN A 433 8.89 -9.02 -15.77
CA ASN A 433 9.69 -7.82 -16.02
C ASN A 433 9.06 -6.58 -15.36
N HIS A 434 7.73 -6.45 -15.37
CA HIS A 434 7.05 -5.38 -14.63
C HIS A 434 7.06 -5.61 -13.12
N LEU A 435 6.94 -6.86 -12.62
CA LEU A 435 7.08 -7.15 -11.18
C LEU A 435 8.46 -6.74 -10.64
N LEU A 436 9.54 -6.97 -11.42
CA LEU A 436 10.90 -6.52 -11.11
C LEU A 436 11.00 -4.97 -11.07
N SER A 437 10.45 -4.30 -12.09
CA SER A 437 10.41 -2.82 -12.12
C SER A 437 9.55 -2.23 -10.99
N VAL A 438 8.48 -2.91 -10.59
CA VAL A 438 7.68 -2.54 -9.41
C VAL A 438 8.50 -2.72 -8.14
N ILE A 439 9.25 -3.81 -7.97
CA ILE A 439 10.17 -3.98 -6.83
C ILE A 439 11.14 -2.80 -6.73
N ASP A 440 11.80 -2.40 -7.82
CA ASP A 440 12.67 -1.22 -7.82
C ASP A 440 11.91 0.05 -7.40
N SER A 441 10.69 0.27 -7.93
CA SER A 441 9.86 1.42 -7.57
C SER A 441 9.44 1.48 -6.09
N LYS A 442 9.40 0.32 -5.39
CA LYS A 442 9.11 0.23 -3.96
C LYS A 442 10.39 0.38 -3.13
N VAL A 443 11.46 -0.32 -3.51
CA VAL A 443 12.76 -0.26 -2.84
C VAL A 443 13.37 1.15 -2.92
N HIS A 444 13.31 1.80 -4.08
CA HIS A 444 13.79 3.18 -4.29
C HIS A 444 13.09 4.22 -3.39
N LYS A 445 11.91 3.92 -2.82
CA LYS A 445 11.26 4.80 -1.83
C LYS A 445 11.99 4.85 -0.48
N LEU A 446 12.96 3.98 -0.21
CA LEU A 446 13.82 4.08 0.97
C LEU A 446 14.51 5.44 1.06
N ARG A 447 14.81 6.07 -0.09
CA ARG A 447 15.39 7.43 -0.14
C ARG A 447 14.52 8.50 0.53
N LEU A 448 13.21 8.25 0.71
CA LEU A 448 12.33 9.17 1.41
C LEU A 448 12.76 9.36 2.87
N VAL A 449 13.28 8.32 3.53
CA VAL A 449 13.84 8.42 4.89
C VAL A 449 15.05 9.36 4.91
N GLY A 450 15.91 9.28 3.87
CA GLY A 450 17.02 10.21 3.70
C GLY A 450 16.57 11.64 3.42
N SER A 451 15.51 11.86 2.63
CA SER A 451 14.99 13.22 2.40
C SER A 451 14.24 13.80 3.60
N GLU A 452 13.55 12.98 4.41
CA GLU A 452 13.00 13.43 5.70
C GLU A 452 14.13 13.83 6.66
N ALA A 453 15.24 13.07 6.69
CA ALA A 453 16.42 13.44 7.48
C ALA A 453 17.09 14.72 6.98
N SER A 454 17.25 14.89 5.67
CA SER A 454 17.76 16.13 5.07
C SER A 454 16.84 17.32 5.37
N ALA A 455 15.52 17.16 5.30
CA ALA A 455 14.55 18.20 5.61
C ALA A 455 14.56 18.58 7.11
N ALA A 456 14.68 17.61 8.01
CA ALA A 456 14.81 17.84 9.45
C ALA A 456 16.10 18.63 9.79
N LEU A 457 17.22 18.35 9.10
CA LEU A 457 18.48 19.07 9.27
C LEU A 457 18.45 20.46 8.61
N ALA A 458 17.79 20.63 7.46
CA ALA A 458 17.61 21.93 6.81
C ALA A 458 16.66 22.87 7.57
N ALA A 459 15.71 22.32 8.32
CA ALA A 459 14.80 23.06 9.20
C ALA A 459 15.32 23.18 10.65
N TRP A 460 16.55 22.73 10.94
CA TRP A 460 17.04 22.58 12.30
C TRP A 460 17.08 23.90 13.08
N ARG A 461 16.55 23.88 14.30
CA ARG A 461 16.53 25.01 15.23
C ARG A 461 16.71 24.51 16.65
N GLU A 462 17.82 24.92 17.25
CA GLU A 462 18.13 24.67 18.65
C GLU A 462 16.96 25.09 19.56
N GLY A 463 16.65 24.28 20.56
CA GLY A 463 15.52 24.51 21.46
C GLY A 463 14.14 24.40 20.82
N THR A 464 13.99 23.79 19.62
CA THR A 464 12.67 23.50 19.03
C THR A 464 12.61 22.22 18.18
N THR A 465 13.64 21.87 17.40
CA THR A 465 13.66 20.60 16.62
C THR A 465 14.27 19.43 17.40
N ASP A 466 14.96 19.72 18.49
CA ASP A 466 15.53 18.82 19.48
C ASP A 466 14.56 18.49 20.61
N GLN A 467 13.80 19.48 21.10
CA GLN A 467 12.94 19.39 22.29
C GLN A 467 11.93 18.23 22.28
N HIS A 468 11.69 17.70 23.48
CA HIS A 468 10.59 16.81 23.80
C HIS A 468 9.49 17.57 24.56
N LEU A 469 8.27 17.57 24.03
CA LEU A 469 7.09 18.03 24.79
C LEU A 469 6.93 17.23 26.08
N SER A 470 6.49 17.87 27.17
CA SER A 470 6.25 17.18 28.43
C SER A 470 5.02 16.25 28.34
N LEU A 471 5.11 15.07 28.96
CA LEU A 471 3.96 14.17 29.15
C LEU A 471 2.84 14.82 29.99
N TRP A 472 3.16 15.87 30.74
CA TRP A 472 2.24 16.60 31.61
C TRP A 472 1.85 17.96 31.04
N ASP A 473 2.27 18.28 29.81
CA ASP A 473 1.83 19.48 29.11
C ASP A 473 0.37 19.30 28.63
N PRO A 474 -0.56 20.20 28.97
CA PRO A 474 -1.95 20.14 28.49
C PRO A 474 -2.09 20.09 26.96
N SER A 475 -1.12 20.62 26.21
CA SER A 475 -1.14 20.59 24.74
C SER A 475 -0.93 19.19 24.16
N THR A 476 -0.11 18.33 24.79
CA THR A 476 0.23 16.97 24.32
C THR A 476 -0.99 16.06 24.21
N PHE A 477 -2.01 16.26 25.04
CA PHE A 477 -3.24 15.45 25.06
C PHE A 477 -4.53 16.26 24.82
N SER A 478 -4.41 17.50 24.30
CA SER A 478 -5.56 18.37 24.05
C SER A 478 -6.48 17.79 22.96
N GLY A 479 -7.62 17.22 23.38
CA GLY A 479 -8.57 16.51 22.53
C GLY A 479 -8.60 14.98 22.68
N ILE A 480 -7.75 14.40 23.55
CA ILE A 480 -7.74 12.96 23.83
C ILE A 480 -8.37 12.71 25.21
N ASP A 481 -9.61 12.23 25.23
CA ASP A 481 -10.28 11.81 26.47
C ASP A 481 -9.80 10.43 26.92
N LEU A 482 -8.97 10.42 27.97
CA LEU A 482 -8.40 9.22 28.60
C LEU A 482 -9.45 8.30 29.24
N THR A 483 -10.71 8.73 29.38
CA THR A 483 -11.78 7.92 29.98
C THR A 483 -12.53 7.04 28.98
N ILE A 484 -12.36 7.24 27.67
CA ILE A 484 -13.09 6.51 26.62
C ILE A 484 -12.49 5.10 26.43
N PRO A 485 -13.28 4.01 26.59
CA PRO A 485 -12.82 2.65 26.36
C PRO A 485 -12.38 2.37 24.91
N SER A 486 -11.38 1.50 24.74
CA SER A 486 -10.77 1.19 23.45
C SER A 486 -11.75 0.69 22.38
N GLY A 487 -11.92 1.48 21.32
CA GLY A 487 -12.51 1.02 20.05
C GLY A 487 -11.51 0.22 19.19
N PRO A 488 -11.95 -0.35 18.06
CA PRO A 488 -11.10 -1.16 17.16
C PRO A 488 -9.98 -0.36 16.48
N SER A 489 -9.98 0.97 16.57
CA SER A 489 -8.92 1.87 16.08
C SER A 489 -7.81 2.14 17.11
N GLY A 490 -7.87 1.51 18.28
CA GLY A 490 -7.04 1.84 19.45
C GLY A 490 -7.68 2.94 20.31
N GLY A 491 -7.51 2.83 21.63
CA GLY A 491 -8.01 3.80 22.61
C GLY A 491 -6.97 4.80 23.07
N ALA A 492 -7.40 5.82 23.82
CA ALA A 492 -6.53 6.86 24.39
C ALA A 492 -5.35 6.28 25.21
N ALA A 493 -5.58 5.19 25.96
CA ALA A 493 -4.53 4.49 26.71
C ALA A 493 -3.43 3.90 25.81
N GLN A 494 -3.76 3.48 24.58
CA GLN A 494 -2.77 2.97 23.62
C GLN A 494 -1.97 4.10 22.97
N GLN A 495 -2.59 5.27 22.78
CA GLN A 495 -1.88 6.48 22.36
C GLN A 495 -0.90 6.93 23.45
N PHE A 496 -1.35 7.05 24.71
CA PHE A 496 -0.50 7.35 25.86
C PHE A 496 0.67 6.35 26.00
N ALA A 497 0.40 5.04 25.90
CA ALA A 497 1.45 4.02 25.91
C ALA A 497 2.46 4.19 24.76
N SER A 498 2.00 4.49 23.55
CA SER A 498 2.88 4.75 22.40
C SER A 498 3.74 6.01 22.59
N GLU A 499 3.23 7.01 23.29
CA GLU A 499 3.84 8.31 23.53
C GLU A 499 4.88 8.28 24.68
N VAL A 500 4.63 7.44 25.70
CA VAL A 500 5.63 7.00 26.68
C VAL A 500 6.74 6.20 25.99
N ILE A 501 6.40 5.22 25.15
CA ILE A 501 7.37 4.41 24.39
C ILE A 501 8.22 5.31 23.47
N SER A 502 7.65 6.32 22.82
CA SER A 502 8.40 7.28 22.00
C SER A 502 9.46 8.03 22.82
N ARG A 503 9.14 8.52 24.02
CA ARG A 503 10.14 9.14 24.91
C ARG A 503 11.19 8.16 25.44
N LEU A 504 10.82 6.92 25.76
CA LEU A 504 11.80 5.88 26.16
C LEU A 504 12.81 5.55 25.05
N TYR A 505 12.48 5.81 23.78
CA TYR A 505 13.38 5.71 22.63
C TYR A 505 13.87 7.09 22.12
N GLY A 506 13.73 8.16 22.90
CA GLY A 506 14.19 9.50 22.54
C GLY A 506 13.60 10.04 21.23
N ARG A 507 12.43 9.58 20.80
CA ARG A 507 11.78 10.04 19.56
C ARG A 507 11.10 11.38 19.80
N ASN A 508 11.67 12.44 19.24
CA ASN A 508 10.99 13.71 19.05
C ASN A 508 10.19 13.68 17.73
N ASP A 509 9.54 14.78 17.36
CA ASP A 509 8.73 14.88 16.12
C ASP A 509 9.56 14.60 14.85
N ALA A 510 10.78 15.14 14.76
CA ALA A 510 11.68 14.92 13.63
C ALA A 510 12.06 13.44 13.47
N VAL A 511 12.51 12.78 14.54
CA VAL A 511 12.80 11.33 14.52
C VAL A 511 11.54 10.54 14.18
N SER A 512 10.38 10.93 14.74
CA SER A 512 9.12 10.23 14.53
C SER A 512 8.67 10.25 13.06
N LYS A 513 8.87 11.37 12.34
CA LYS A 513 8.59 11.47 10.89
C LYS A 513 9.46 10.53 10.06
N ALA A 514 10.78 10.60 10.21
CA ALA A 514 11.72 9.74 9.49
C ALA A 514 11.51 8.25 9.81
N VAL A 515 11.24 7.91 11.08
CA VAL A 515 10.98 6.53 11.53
C VAL A 515 9.60 6.04 11.11
N ALA A 516 8.58 6.90 11.01
CA ALA A 516 7.27 6.53 10.44
C ALA A 516 7.36 6.26 8.93
N SER A 517 8.11 7.10 8.20
CA SER A 517 8.47 6.88 6.79
C SER A 517 9.15 5.52 6.60
N TYR A 518 10.17 5.21 7.40
CA TYR A 518 10.85 3.91 7.37
C TYR A 518 9.93 2.73 7.70
N LYS A 519 9.10 2.82 8.74
CA LYS A 519 8.12 1.78 9.09
C LYS A 519 7.12 1.53 7.96
N SER A 520 6.58 2.59 7.36
CA SER A 520 5.64 2.47 6.23
C SER A 520 6.30 1.87 5.00
N TRP A 521 7.56 2.18 4.73
CA TRP A 521 8.34 1.55 3.66
C TRP A 521 8.62 0.07 3.97
N PHE A 522 9.03 -0.26 5.20
CA PHE A 522 9.35 -1.62 5.62
C PHE A 522 8.15 -2.55 5.45
N HIS A 523 6.95 -2.14 5.90
CA HIS A 523 5.72 -2.93 5.70
C HIS A 523 5.42 -3.20 4.23
N VAL A 524 5.68 -2.25 3.32
CA VAL A 524 5.48 -2.43 1.88
C VAL A 524 6.50 -3.42 1.26
N ILE A 525 7.69 -3.58 1.84
CA ILE A 525 8.67 -4.60 1.44
C ILE A 525 8.32 -5.97 2.04
N ASP A 526 7.84 -6.01 3.29
CA ASP A 526 7.36 -7.22 3.96
C ASP A 526 6.12 -7.80 3.25
N ASP A 527 5.18 -6.95 2.83
CA ASP A 527 4.04 -7.32 1.97
C ASP A 527 4.49 -7.98 0.67
N VAL A 528 5.49 -7.40 -0.02
CA VAL A 528 6.09 -7.98 -1.24
C VAL A 528 6.69 -9.36 -0.96
N GLY A 529 7.46 -9.50 0.12
CA GLY A 529 7.99 -10.79 0.58
C GLY A 529 6.89 -11.83 0.82
N SER A 530 5.81 -11.44 1.52
CA SER A 530 4.67 -12.31 1.81
C SER A 530 3.95 -12.80 0.55
N VAL A 531 3.92 -12.00 -0.52
CA VAL A 531 3.32 -12.34 -1.81
C VAL A 531 4.26 -13.24 -2.64
N VAL A 532 5.57 -13.04 -2.56
CA VAL A 532 6.55 -13.97 -3.18
C VAL A 532 6.53 -15.34 -2.48
N ASP A 533 6.36 -15.38 -1.16
CA ASP A 533 6.14 -16.63 -0.42
C ASP A 533 4.77 -17.27 -0.71
N GLN A 534 3.75 -16.49 -1.07
CA GLN A 534 2.51 -17.03 -1.62
C GLN A 534 2.76 -17.69 -2.98
N LEU A 535 3.56 -17.06 -3.88
CA LEU A 535 3.93 -17.66 -5.17
C LEU A 535 4.68 -18.99 -5.01
N ARG A 536 5.66 -19.09 -4.10
CA ARG A 536 6.38 -20.35 -3.79
C ARG A 536 5.46 -21.50 -3.38
N ARG A 537 4.29 -21.18 -2.82
CA ARG A 537 3.28 -22.14 -2.35
C ARG A 537 2.17 -22.41 -3.38
N GLN A 538 2.18 -21.76 -4.55
CA GLN A 538 1.21 -22.03 -5.61
C GLN A 538 1.53 -23.37 -6.29
N ARG A 539 0.47 -24.18 -6.48
CA ARG A 539 0.47 -25.37 -7.32
C ARG A 539 -0.14 -25.03 -8.69
N TRP A 540 0.34 -25.72 -9.72
CA TRP A 540 -0.03 -25.53 -11.13
C TRP A 540 -0.51 -26.81 -11.82
N GLU A 541 -1.23 -27.62 -11.04
CA GLU A 541 -2.03 -28.77 -11.47
C GLU A 541 -3.17 -28.30 -12.42
N ASN A 542 -3.52 -29.12 -13.41
CA ASN A 542 -4.55 -28.83 -14.43
C ASN A 542 -5.77 -29.77 -14.25
N ASP A 543 -6.35 -29.74 -13.04
CA ASP A 543 -7.45 -30.61 -12.64
C ASP A 543 -8.71 -30.31 -13.46
N LEU A 544 -9.02 -31.16 -14.44
CA LEU A 544 -10.25 -31.09 -15.21
C LEU A 544 -11.27 -32.10 -14.67
N GLU A 545 -12.41 -31.58 -14.21
CA GLU A 545 -13.62 -32.38 -13.97
C GLU A 545 -14.18 -32.82 -15.33
N ASP A 546 -14.25 -34.13 -15.58
CA ASP A 546 -14.91 -34.73 -16.75
C ASP A 546 -16.46 -34.71 -16.62
N GLU A 547 -17.19 -35.16 -17.65
CA GLU A 547 -18.66 -35.12 -17.65
C GLU A 547 -19.29 -36.04 -16.57
N GLU A 548 -18.59 -37.10 -16.15
CA GLU A 548 -18.92 -37.94 -15.00
C GLU A 548 -18.55 -37.32 -13.62
N GLY A 549 -17.76 -36.24 -13.60
CA GLY A 549 -17.26 -35.60 -12.38
C GLY A 549 -16.01 -36.26 -11.77
N ASP A 550 -15.32 -37.11 -12.50
CA ASP A 550 -14.00 -37.64 -12.13
C ASP A 550 -12.88 -36.68 -12.58
N MET A 551 -11.69 -36.77 -11.98
CA MET A 551 -10.61 -35.80 -12.17
C MET A 551 -9.55 -36.30 -13.15
N MET A 552 -9.63 -35.87 -14.42
CA MET A 552 -8.70 -36.31 -15.46
C MET A 552 -7.50 -35.37 -15.59
N VAL A 553 -6.30 -35.91 -15.35
CA VAL A 553 -5.04 -35.24 -15.71
C VAL A 553 -4.80 -35.46 -17.22
N VAL A 554 -4.89 -34.37 -18.00
CA VAL A 554 -4.81 -34.39 -19.48
C VAL A 554 -3.39 -34.13 -20.01
N GLU A 555 -2.42 -33.92 -19.12
CA GLU A 555 -1.04 -33.52 -19.43
C GLU A 555 -0.04 -34.51 -18.82
N ASP A 556 1.10 -34.73 -19.50
CA ASP A 556 2.16 -35.59 -18.98
C ASP A 556 2.80 -34.99 -17.71
N GLU A 557 3.11 -35.85 -16.72
CA GLU A 557 3.68 -35.44 -15.42
C GLU A 557 4.92 -34.55 -15.59
N GLU A 558 5.81 -34.86 -16.54
CA GLU A 558 7.00 -34.06 -16.86
C GLU A 558 6.66 -32.61 -17.22
N THR A 559 5.53 -32.37 -17.88
CA THR A 559 5.06 -31.01 -18.24
C THR A 559 4.57 -30.26 -17.00
N ILE A 560 3.95 -30.96 -16.05
CA ILE A 560 3.47 -30.39 -14.79
C ILE A 560 4.65 -30.10 -13.86
N GLU A 561 5.64 -31.01 -13.75
CA GLU A 561 6.88 -30.80 -13.00
C GLU A 561 7.69 -29.61 -13.55
N GLN A 562 7.91 -29.57 -14.87
CA GLN A 562 8.59 -28.45 -15.52
C GLN A 562 7.86 -27.12 -15.21
N ARG A 563 6.54 -27.06 -15.41
CA ARG A 563 5.74 -25.87 -15.09
C ARG A 563 5.86 -25.45 -13.63
N GLN A 564 5.82 -26.40 -12.69
CA GLN A 564 5.94 -26.14 -11.25
C GLN A 564 7.34 -25.61 -10.89
N GLN A 565 8.40 -26.08 -11.55
CA GLN A 565 9.75 -25.52 -11.44
C GLN A 565 9.78 -24.07 -11.96
N LEU A 566 9.31 -23.81 -13.18
CA LEU A 566 9.32 -22.47 -13.79
C LEU A 566 8.53 -21.44 -12.94
N LEU A 567 7.31 -21.78 -12.52
CA LEU A 567 6.36 -20.81 -11.95
C LEU A 567 6.44 -20.64 -10.43
N SER A 568 6.95 -21.64 -9.70
CA SER A 568 6.96 -21.67 -8.23
C SER A 568 8.35 -21.88 -7.59
N ARG A 569 9.41 -22.15 -8.38
CA ARG A 569 10.81 -22.04 -7.93
C ARG A 569 11.51 -20.85 -8.58
N GLU A 570 11.78 -20.92 -9.89
CA GLU A 570 12.58 -19.92 -10.62
C GLU A 570 12.02 -18.51 -10.53
N ASP A 571 10.71 -18.34 -10.75
CA ASP A 571 10.06 -17.02 -10.71
C ASP A 571 10.14 -16.36 -9.31
N PRO A 572 9.74 -17.02 -8.22
CA PRO A 572 9.99 -16.51 -6.87
C PRO A 572 11.46 -16.28 -6.53
N GLU A 573 12.36 -17.18 -6.94
CA GLU A 573 13.79 -17.05 -6.69
C GLU A 573 14.35 -15.79 -7.36
N ARG A 574 14.05 -15.57 -8.65
CA ARG A 574 14.42 -14.37 -9.42
C ARG A 574 13.83 -13.08 -8.84
N LEU A 575 12.62 -13.14 -8.27
CA LEU A 575 12.04 -12.00 -7.55
C LEU A 575 12.76 -11.74 -6.23
N THR A 576 13.18 -12.78 -5.49
CA THR A 576 13.95 -12.60 -4.24
C THR A 576 15.39 -12.15 -4.45
N THR A 577 16.12 -12.66 -5.45
CA THR A 577 17.50 -12.21 -5.74
C THR A 577 17.51 -10.75 -6.18
N HIS A 578 16.58 -10.36 -7.05
CA HIS A 578 16.44 -8.96 -7.45
C HIS A 578 16.03 -8.06 -6.29
N LEU A 579 15.15 -8.53 -5.39
CA LEU A 579 14.82 -7.80 -4.16
C LEU A 579 16.04 -7.63 -3.25
N SER A 580 16.85 -8.67 -3.02
CA SER A 580 18.06 -8.56 -2.20
C SER A 580 19.10 -7.60 -2.82
N ASP A 581 19.30 -7.66 -4.13
CA ASP A 581 20.27 -6.82 -4.84
C ASP A 581 19.85 -5.34 -4.86
N SER A 582 18.56 -5.06 -5.12
CA SER A 582 18.03 -3.70 -5.07
C SER A 582 18.00 -3.16 -3.63
N LEU A 583 17.72 -3.99 -2.62
CA LEU A 583 17.81 -3.59 -1.21
C LEU A 583 19.26 -3.26 -0.81
N LEU A 584 20.24 -4.06 -1.21
CA LEU A 584 21.67 -3.78 -0.95
C LEU A 584 22.09 -2.43 -1.53
N LYS A 585 21.74 -2.15 -2.80
CA LYS A 585 22.00 -0.86 -3.45
C LYS A 585 21.30 0.30 -2.74
N ALA A 586 20.05 0.12 -2.31
CA ALA A 586 19.27 1.18 -1.65
C ALA A 586 19.73 1.47 -0.22
N PHE A 587 20.17 0.47 0.55
CA PHE A 587 20.79 0.69 1.86
C PHE A 587 22.17 1.34 1.74
N ALA A 588 22.99 0.97 0.75
CA ALA A 588 24.27 1.64 0.50
C ALA A 588 24.09 3.13 0.17
N ALA A 589 23.17 3.47 -0.74
CA ALA A 589 22.86 4.86 -1.08
C ALA A 589 22.23 5.66 0.08
N LEU A 590 21.54 5.00 1.02
CA LEU A 590 21.06 5.64 2.25
C LEU A 590 22.21 5.86 3.26
N ASP A 591 23.16 4.93 3.35
CA ASP A 591 24.32 5.03 4.26
C ASP A 591 25.27 6.16 3.82
N GLU A 592 25.54 6.24 2.52
CA GLU A 592 26.26 7.33 1.84
C GLU A 592 25.59 8.68 2.14
N HIS A 593 24.29 8.82 1.84
CA HIS A 593 23.55 10.07 2.07
C HIS A 593 23.49 10.48 3.55
N LEU A 594 23.29 9.55 4.50
CA LEU A 594 23.31 9.88 5.94
C LEU A 594 24.72 10.25 6.42
N THR A 595 25.76 9.67 5.82
CA THR A 595 27.16 9.98 6.15
C THR A 595 27.57 11.34 5.57
N ASP A 596 27.10 11.71 4.38
CA ASP A 596 27.29 13.05 3.80
C ASP A 596 26.57 14.13 4.60
N LEU A 597 25.31 13.90 4.99
CA LEU A 597 24.57 14.81 5.87
C LEU A 597 25.30 15.00 7.21
N TRP A 598 25.92 13.95 7.75
CA TRP A 598 26.76 14.08 8.94
C TRP A 598 28.05 14.88 8.68
N ASN A 599 28.80 14.55 7.63
CA ASN A 599 30.04 15.23 7.27
C ASN A 599 29.86 16.75 7.07
N GLN A 600 28.72 17.16 6.49
CA GLN A 600 28.35 18.57 6.32
C GLN A 600 28.07 19.31 7.64
N GLN A 601 27.56 18.60 8.66
CA GLN A 601 27.12 19.19 9.94
C GLN A 601 28.13 19.00 11.08
N ARG A 602 29.15 18.17 10.88
CA ARG A 602 30.14 17.74 11.88
C ARG A 602 30.85 18.89 12.60
N GLU A 603 31.22 19.95 11.87
CA GLU A 603 31.92 21.13 12.42
C GLU A 603 30.94 22.30 12.71
N GLY A 604 29.63 22.07 12.60
CA GLY A 604 28.59 23.06 12.93
C GLY A 604 28.33 23.17 14.45
N PRO A 605 27.76 24.29 14.92
CA PRO A 605 27.52 24.52 16.37
C PRO A 605 26.56 23.49 16.97
N ASN A 606 25.62 22.97 16.18
CA ASN A 606 24.61 22.00 16.59
C ASN A 606 25.04 20.54 16.47
N ASN A 607 26.34 20.26 16.21
CA ASN A 607 26.82 18.91 15.87
C ASN A 607 26.42 17.82 16.88
N GLY A 608 26.40 18.15 18.18
CA GLY A 608 25.96 17.25 19.24
C GLY A 608 24.50 16.80 19.13
N GLN A 609 23.57 17.76 19.01
CA GLN A 609 22.14 17.45 18.91
C GLN A 609 21.82 16.74 17.58
N ILE A 610 22.52 17.11 16.50
CA ILE A 610 22.46 16.42 15.21
C ILE A 610 23.00 14.99 15.32
N ALA A 611 24.06 14.76 16.10
CA ALA A 611 24.58 13.41 16.37
C ALA A 611 23.57 12.56 17.17
N MET A 612 22.88 13.14 18.17
CA MET A 612 21.80 12.45 18.90
C MET A 612 20.64 12.05 17.96
N TYR A 613 20.23 12.96 17.07
CA TYR A 613 19.21 12.71 16.05
C TYR A 613 19.60 11.55 15.12
N LEU A 614 20.81 11.59 14.57
CA LEU A 614 21.31 10.56 13.66
C LEU A 614 21.52 9.20 14.35
N LEU A 615 22.01 9.18 15.60
CA LEU A 615 22.12 7.94 16.39
C LEU A 615 20.75 7.30 16.64
N ARG A 616 19.72 8.09 16.95
CA ARG A 616 18.34 7.62 17.14
C ARG A 616 17.74 7.05 15.86
N LEU A 617 17.93 7.75 14.73
CA LEU A 617 17.48 7.32 13.40
C LEU A 617 18.18 6.01 12.97
N LEU A 618 19.51 5.96 13.05
CA LEU A 618 20.31 4.77 12.73
C LEU A 618 19.93 3.59 13.62
N ARG A 619 19.71 3.79 14.93
CA ARG A 619 19.26 2.73 15.84
C ARG A 619 17.88 2.19 15.47
N ASP A 620 16.90 3.05 15.20
CA ASP A 620 15.55 2.60 14.84
C ASP A 620 15.52 1.88 13.48
N ILE A 621 16.31 2.33 12.49
CA ILE A 621 16.49 1.60 11.22
C ILE A 621 17.18 0.24 11.47
N ARG A 622 18.30 0.23 12.19
CA ARG A 622 19.05 -1.00 12.49
C ARG A 622 18.26 -2.00 13.36
N SER A 623 17.24 -1.54 14.09
CA SER A 623 16.35 -2.42 14.87
C SER A 623 15.42 -3.29 14.01
N ARG A 624 15.25 -2.96 12.72
CA ARG A 624 14.32 -3.62 11.78
C ARG A 624 14.91 -3.75 10.37
N LEU A 625 16.18 -4.15 10.25
CA LEU A 625 16.74 -4.48 8.94
C LEU A 625 16.00 -5.69 8.33
N PRO A 626 15.82 -5.75 6.99
CA PRO A 626 15.28 -6.94 6.32
C PRO A 626 16.01 -8.23 6.71
N THR A 627 15.24 -9.29 6.94
CA THR A 627 15.76 -10.51 7.57
C THR A 627 16.47 -11.42 6.56
N GLU A 628 17.50 -12.10 7.02
CA GLU A 628 18.42 -12.98 6.26
C GLU A 628 17.73 -14.12 5.48
N GLN A 629 16.47 -14.45 5.79
CA GLN A 629 15.62 -15.35 5.00
C GLN A 629 15.22 -14.79 3.62
N GLN A 630 15.35 -13.47 3.41
CA GLN A 630 15.17 -12.81 2.11
C GLN A 630 16.48 -12.73 1.30
N GLN A 631 17.61 -13.18 1.85
CA GLN A 631 18.87 -13.30 1.13
C GLN A 631 19.05 -14.75 0.63
N PRO A 632 19.60 -14.96 -0.58
CA PRO A 632 20.00 -16.29 -1.02
C PRO A 632 21.00 -16.91 -0.05
N GLN A 633 20.81 -18.18 0.30
CA GLN A 633 21.80 -18.94 1.07
C GLN A 633 23.01 -19.21 0.17
N ILE A 634 24.02 -18.34 0.23
CA ILE A 634 25.33 -18.60 -0.38
C ILE A 634 25.89 -19.86 0.32
N PRO A 635 26.20 -20.95 -0.41
CA PRO A 635 26.63 -22.18 0.22
C PRO A 635 27.97 -21.97 0.95
N PRO A 636 28.12 -22.47 2.20
CA PRO A 636 29.30 -22.21 3.02
C PRO A 636 30.55 -22.88 2.43
N GLY A 637 31.31 -22.11 1.64
CA GLY A 637 32.51 -22.55 0.94
C GLY A 637 32.80 -21.77 -0.35
N ALA A 638 31.77 -21.21 -1.01
CA ALA A 638 31.92 -20.47 -2.26
C ALA A 638 31.94 -18.95 -2.01
N GLY A 639 33.08 -18.40 -1.57
CA GLY A 639 33.22 -16.95 -1.34
C GLY A 639 34.22 -16.51 -0.26
N ALA A 640 35.09 -17.39 0.23
CA ALA A 640 36.19 -17.01 1.13
C ALA A 640 37.37 -16.41 0.36
N SER A 641 37.11 -15.36 -0.43
CA SER A 641 38.16 -14.46 -0.93
C SER A 641 38.51 -13.45 0.16
N GLU A 642 39.77 -13.43 0.57
CA GLU A 642 40.28 -12.41 1.49
C GLU A 642 40.23 -11.01 0.85
N GLU A 643 40.32 -9.97 1.68
CA GLU A 643 40.25 -8.53 1.33
C GLU A 643 38.87 -7.97 0.92
N GLY A 644 38.20 -7.30 1.87
CA GLY A 644 37.87 -5.89 1.62
C GLY A 644 36.40 -5.42 1.70
N SER A 645 35.38 -6.27 1.54
CA SER A 645 33.99 -5.79 1.50
C SER A 645 32.97 -6.66 2.24
N ILE A 646 32.43 -6.12 3.35
CA ILE A 646 31.27 -6.69 4.05
C ILE A 646 30.00 -6.08 3.43
N SER A 647 29.67 -6.50 2.21
CA SER A 647 28.50 -6.05 1.43
C SER A 647 27.16 -6.61 1.96
N SER A 648 26.95 -6.53 3.28
CA SER A 648 25.72 -6.95 3.96
C SER A 648 24.96 -5.77 4.52
N ILE A 649 23.63 -5.79 4.43
CA ILE A 649 22.73 -4.79 5.05
C ILE A 649 23.03 -4.63 6.56
N LYS A 650 23.55 -5.68 7.22
CA LYS A 650 24.00 -5.68 8.62
C LYS A 650 25.09 -4.63 8.92
N ALA A 651 25.84 -4.16 7.92
CA ALA A 651 26.91 -3.16 8.05
C ALA A 651 26.43 -1.69 8.06
N PHE A 652 25.21 -1.42 7.59
CA PHE A 652 24.62 -0.07 7.45
C PHE A 652 24.84 0.83 8.69
N GLY A 653 25.48 1.98 8.52
CA GLY A 653 25.71 2.99 9.57
C GLY A 653 26.85 2.68 10.55
N LEU A 654 27.48 1.49 10.48
CA LEU A 654 28.60 1.15 11.37
C LEU A 654 29.83 2.05 11.21
N PRO A 655 30.23 2.52 10.00
CA PRO A 655 31.39 3.42 9.85
C PRO A 655 31.20 4.77 10.55
N THR A 656 29.96 5.26 10.60
CA THR A 656 29.63 6.64 11.00
C THR A 656 29.43 6.75 12.52
N ILE A 657 28.90 5.70 13.17
CA ILE A 657 28.63 5.60 14.62
C ILE A 657 29.79 6.07 15.53
N PRO A 658 31.07 5.70 15.33
CA PRO A 658 32.17 6.15 16.19
C PRO A 658 32.35 7.67 16.21
N SER A 659 32.14 8.34 15.07
CA SER A 659 32.25 9.80 14.98
C SER A 659 31.06 10.51 15.63
N LEU A 660 29.86 9.95 15.50
CA LEU A 660 28.65 10.41 16.19
C LEU A 660 28.77 10.28 17.71
N HIS A 661 29.27 9.13 18.21
CA HIS A 661 29.56 8.94 19.64
C HIS A 661 30.59 9.94 20.17
N SER A 662 31.61 10.29 19.37
CA SER A 662 32.62 11.29 19.77
C SER A 662 32.03 12.71 19.91
N SER A 663 31.14 13.11 19.00
CA SER A 663 30.41 14.38 19.11
C SER A 663 29.47 14.39 20.31
N LEU A 664 28.63 13.35 20.48
CA LEU A 664 27.78 13.16 21.66
C LEU A 664 28.57 13.29 22.97
N ALA A 665 29.70 12.59 23.08
CA ALA A 665 30.55 12.62 24.26
C ALA A 665 31.08 14.04 24.54
N ARG A 666 31.54 14.77 23.53
CA ARG A 666 32.03 16.15 23.67
C ARG A 666 30.92 17.09 24.15
N THR A 667 29.74 17.05 23.53
CA THR A 667 28.62 17.94 23.88
C THR A 667 28.14 17.75 25.31
N VAL A 668 28.04 16.51 25.78
CA VAL A 668 27.64 16.18 27.17
C VAL A 668 28.70 16.59 28.20
N LEU A 669 29.97 16.75 27.78
CA LEU A 669 31.06 17.13 28.69
C LEU A 669 31.15 18.63 28.95
N VAL A 670 30.91 19.49 27.96
CA VAL A 670 31.25 20.94 28.01
C VAL A 670 30.80 21.61 29.32
N SER A 671 29.50 21.52 29.65
CA SER A 671 28.94 22.16 30.85
C SER A 671 29.47 21.56 32.15
N SER A 672 29.61 20.23 32.22
CA SER A 672 30.12 19.53 33.40
C SER A 672 31.59 19.85 33.69
N VAL A 673 32.41 19.99 32.65
CA VAL A 673 33.83 20.35 32.77
C VAL A 673 33.99 21.82 33.13
N ASP A 674 33.22 22.74 32.52
CA ASP A 674 33.29 24.17 32.83
C ASP A 674 32.93 24.48 34.30
N GLU A 675 31.87 23.85 34.84
CA GLU A 675 31.58 23.97 36.28
C GLU A 675 32.67 23.32 37.15
N PHE A 676 33.32 22.24 36.70
CA PHE A 676 34.45 21.67 37.42
C PHE A 676 35.67 22.61 37.44
N VAL A 677 35.97 23.32 36.34
CA VAL A 677 37.04 24.32 36.31
C VAL A 677 36.71 25.47 37.27
N THR A 678 35.55 26.08 37.08
CA THR A 678 35.16 27.34 37.76
C THR A 678 34.75 27.15 39.22
N VAL A 679 34.16 26.01 39.60
CA VAL A 679 33.62 25.78 40.95
C VAL A 679 34.45 24.79 41.77
N ALA A 680 35.13 23.81 41.17
CA ALA A 680 35.93 22.82 41.92
C ALA A 680 37.41 23.17 41.97
N LEU A 681 38.06 23.35 40.80
CA LEU A 681 39.51 23.57 40.72
C LEU A 681 39.94 24.99 41.15
N ALA A 682 39.06 25.98 41.05
CA ALA A 682 39.29 27.32 41.58
C ALA A 682 39.36 27.40 43.13
N ARG A 683 39.01 26.32 43.86
CA ARG A 683 39.02 26.31 45.33
C ARG A 683 40.41 26.00 45.89
N LYS A 684 40.94 26.94 46.66
CA LYS A 684 42.24 26.82 47.35
C LYS A 684 42.14 26.23 48.78
N THR A 685 40.95 25.85 49.23
CA THR A 685 40.67 25.41 50.61
C THR A 685 39.92 24.08 50.70
N VAL A 686 40.34 23.22 51.64
CA VAL A 686 39.77 21.87 51.83
C VAL A 686 38.58 21.93 52.80
N VAL A 687 37.37 22.02 52.24
CA VAL A 687 36.11 22.12 53.00
C VAL A 687 35.87 20.92 53.93
N GLY A 688 36.36 19.72 53.57
CA GLY A 688 36.17 18.48 54.33
C GLY A 688 37.26 18.14 55.35
N ARG A 689 38.17 19.07 55.67
CA ARG A 689 39.42 18.74 56.40
C ARG A 689 39.25 18.14 57.80
N ALA A 690 38.11 18.41 58.45
CA ALA A 690 37.73 17.86 59.76
C ALA A 690 37.09 16.46 59.69
N LEU A 691 36.90 15.90 58.50
CA LEU A 691 36.37 14.54 58.25
C LEU A 691 37.48 13.55 57.83
N TRP A 692 38.75 13.93 58.04
CA TRP A 692 39.90 13.11 57.71
C TRP A 692 40.25 12.20 58.89
N GLU A 693 40.61 10.95 58.61
CA GLU A 693 40.79 9.91 59.62
C GLU A 693 42.19 9.27 59.56
N GLY A 694 42.65 8.75 60.70
CA GLY A 694 43.89 7.97 60.82
C GLY A 694 45.16 8.76 61.14
N SER A 695 46.31 8.15 60.87
CA SER A 695 47.64 8.76 61.10
C SER A 695 48.61 8.41 59.94
N PRO A 696 49.06 9.38 59.13
CA PRO A 696 48.53 10.75 59.05
C PRO A 696 47.03 10.76 58.74
N GLU A 697 46.38 11.88 59.02
CA GLU A 697 44.96 12.10 58.71
C GLU A 697 44.77 12.08 57.17
N LEU A 698 43.81 11.30 56.67
CA LEU A 698 43.55 11.15 55.24
C LEU A 698 42.05 11.32 54.92
N PRO A 699 41.71 11.88 53.74
CA PRO A 699 40.33 11.96 53.28
C PRO A 699 39.68 10.58 53.12
N THR A 700 38.46 10.45 53.63
CA THR A 700 37.58 9.28 53.52
C THR A 700 36.50 9.44 52.43
N SER A 701 36.37 10.65 51.87
CA SER A 701 35.37 11.04 50.88
C SER A 701 35.96 11.98 49.81
N PRO A 702 35.41 11.99 48.59
CA PRO A 702 35.82 12.92 47.53
C PRO A 702 35.39 14.35 47.86
N SER A 703 36.02 15.35 47.23
CA SER A 703 35.62 16.74 47.42
C SER A 703 34.18 17.00 46.96
N PRO A 704 33.48 18.00 47.54
CA PRO A 704 32.17 18.43 47.05
C PRO A 704 32.17 18.84 45.57
N GLY A 705 33.32 19.27 45.04
CA GLY A 705 33.50 19.57 43.62
C GLY A 705 33.52 18.31 42.75
N MET A 706 34.32 17.30 43.11
CA MET A 706 34.40 16.02 42.39
C MET A 706 33.06 15.26 42.45
N PHE A 707 32.40 15.21 43.61
CA PHE A 707 31.07 14.57 43.70
C PHE A 707 30.01 15.32 42.88
N ARG A 708 30.05 16.67 42.86
CA ARG A 708 29.17 17.46 42.01
C ARG A 708 29.46 17.25 40.52
N PHE A 709 30.72 17.16 40.10
CA PHE A 709 31.10 16.87 38.72
C PHE A 709 30.49 15.54 38.24
N LEU A 710 30.68 14.45 38.98
CA LEU A 710 30.10 13.15 38.63
C LEU A 710 28.57 13.18 38.58
N ARG A 711 27.92 13.90 39.51
CA ARG A 711 26.47 14.11 39.51
C ARG A 711 26.00 14.87 38.27
N ASN A 712 26.67 15.96 37.92
CA ASN A 712 26.27 16.84 36.83
C ASN A 712 26.56 16.21 35.46
N LEU A 713 27.66 15.45 35.34
CA LEU A 713 27.94 14.60 34.18
C LEU A 713 26.86 13.51 34.02
N SER A 714 26.52 12.79 35.11
CA SER A 714 25.48 11.75 35.06
C SER A 714 24.07 12.32 34.82
N ALA A 715 23.81 13.57 35.20
CA ALA A 715 22.59 14.29 34.85
C ALA A 715 22.58 14.66 33.36
N ALA A 716 23.63 15.31 32.84
CA ALA A 716 23.75 15.63 31.41
C ALA A 716 23.66 14.40 30.50
N MET A 717 24.16 13.23 30.95
CA MET A 717 23.93 11.95 30.26
C MET A 717 22.44 11.55 30.23
N ALA A 718 21.72 11.70 31.34
CA ALA A 718 20.29 11.39 31.42
C ALA A 718 19.45 12.38 30.59
N ASP A 719 19.80 13.67 30.62
CA ASP A 719 19.12 14.76 29.89
C ASP A 719 19.31 14.64 28.37
N ALA A 720 20.49 14.24 27.90
CA ALA A 720 20.73 13.88 26.50
C ALA A 720 19.88 12.66 26.06
N GLY A 721 19.61 11.75 26.99
CA GLY A 721 18.74 10.59 26.83
C GLY A 721 19.45 9.27 27.14
N ALA A 722 18.87 8.51 28.06
CA ALA A 722 19.31 7.14 28.40
C ALA A 722 19.36 6.19 27.19
N ASP A 723 18.61 6.50 26.12
CA ASP A 723 18.46 5.72 24.90
C ASP A 723 19.68 5.75 23.94
N LEU A 724 20.68 6.59 24.25
CA LEU A 724 21.91 6.78 23.47
C LEU A 724 23.11 6.00 24.02
N TRP A 725 23.12 5.67 25.32
CA TRP A 725 24.31 5.21 26.04
C TRP A 725 24.61 3.71 25.88
N SER A 726 24.99 3.33 24.66
CA SER A 726 25.57 2.00 24.41
C SER A 726 26.93 1.82 25.13
N PRO A 727 27.37 0.58 25.42
CA PRO A 727 28.73 0.33 25.93
C PRO A 727 29.87 0.79 24.99
N ALA A 728 29.58 1.15 23.74
CA ALA A 728 30.51 1.88 22.88
C ALA A 728 30.51 3.39 23.18
N ALA A 729 29.34 4.02 23.25
CA ALA A 729 29.19 5.43 23.61
C ALA A 729 29.76 5.75 25.00
N VAL A 730 29.51 4.91 26.00
CA VAL A 730 30.03 5.09 27.37
C VAL A 730 31.56 4.97 27.40
N ARG A 731 32.18 4.05 26.65
CA ARG A 731 33.65 3.98 26.52
C ARG A 731 34.23 5.21 25.83
N GLU A 732 33.54 5.78 24.86
CA GLU A 732 33.93 7.04 24.21
C GLU A 732 33.81 8.24 25.16
N LEU A 733 32.73 8.31 25.95
CA LEU A 733 32.63 9.31 27.02
C LEU A 733 33.76 9.15 28.04
N LYS A 734 34.03 7.94 28.54
CA LYS A 734 35.17 7.67 29.46
C LYS A 734 36.53 8.03 28.84
N ARG A 735 36.67 8.00 27.51
CA ARG A 735 37.88 8.47 26.78
C ARG A 735 37.95 9.99 26.75
N ALA A 736 36.86 10.67 26.40
CA ALA A 736 36.79 12.12 26.33
C ALA A 736 36.89 12.80 27.71
N VAL A 737 36.21 12.27 28.74
CA VAL A 737 36.32 12.74 30.14
C VAL A 737 37.78 12.71 30.58
N ARG A 738 38.47 11.59 30.33
CA ARG A 738 39.88 11.41 30.70
C ARG A 738 40.76 12.47 30.05
N GLY A 739 40.68 12.64 28.73
CA GLY A 739 41.50 13.65 28.04
C GLY A 739 41.31 15.06 28.59
N GLU A 740 40.06 15.50 28.72
CA GLU A 740 39.74 16.88 29.07
C GLU A 740 39.97 17.17 30.57
N VAL A 741 39.51 16.30 31.47
CA VAL A 741 39.74 16.48 32.91
C VAL A 741 41.22 16.40 33.23
N CYS A 742 41.99 15.51 32.58
CA CYS A 742 43.44 15.46 32.75
C CYS A 742 44.12 16.78 32.32
N ARG A 743 43.73 17.35 31.17
CA ARG A 743 44.26 18.62 30.66
C ARG A 743 44.05 19.76 31.67
N VAL A 744 42.80 19.96 32.09
CA VAL A 744 42.44 21.06 33.00
C VAL A 744 43.08 20.88 34.39
N TRP A 745 43.15 19.65 34.92
CA TRP A 745 43.76 19.42 36.24
C TRP A 745 45.27 19.72 36.25
N LEU A 746 45.97 19.42 35.15
CA LEU A 746 47.37 19.80 34.99
C LEU A 746 47.58 21.31 34.86
N GLU A 747 46.63 22.03 34.25
CA GLU A 747 46.65 23.49 34.19
C GLU A 747 46.41 24.11 35.57
N ALA A 748 45.39 23.65 36.31
CA ALA A 748 45.12 24.08 37.68
C ALA A 748 46.28 23.76 38.64
N ALA A 749 46.90 22.59 38.51
CA ALA A 749 48.08 22.21 39.29
C ALA A 749 49.28 23.14 39.00
N ARG A 750 49.55 23.48 37.74
CA ARG A 750 50.60 24.46 37.39
C ARG A 750 50.31 25.86 37.94
N GLY A 751 49.04 26.30 37.95
CA GLY A 751 48.63 27.55 38.59
C GLY A 751 48.95 27.58 40.09
N VAL A 752 48.51 26.57 40.84
CA VAL A 752 48.78 26.42 42.29
C VAL A 752 50.27 26.17 42.60
N LEU A 753 51.08 25.79 41.61
CA LEU A 753 52.53 25.74 41.72
C LEU A 753 53.16 27.14 41.58
N SER A 754 52.89 27.86 40.49
CA SER A 754 53.48 29.19 40.22
C SER A 754 53.09 30.28 41.22
N GLU A 755 51.84 30.31 41.71
CA GLU A 755 51.41 31.27 42.75
C GLU A 755 52.21 31.16 44.06
N GLY A 756 52.80 29.98 44.34
CA GLY A 756 53.55 29.75 45.57
C GLY A 756 55.03 30.14 45.53
N GLU A 757 55.52 30.68 44.40
CA GLU A 757 56.93 31.08 44.23
C GLU A 757 57.10 32.61 44.17
N GLY A 758 56.07 33.36 43.75
CA GLY A 758 56.09 34.84 43.67
C GLY A 758 56.01 35.59 45.01
N GLY A 759 56.41 34.97 46.12
CA GLY A 759 56.28 35.52 47.48
C GLY A 759 57.53 36.21 48.04
N GLY A 760 58.62 36.32 47.27
CA GLY A 760 59.91 36.80 47.74
C GLY A 760 60.55 37.86 46.83
N GLU A 761 60.80 39.03 47.41
CA GLU A 761 61.72 40.09 46.99
C GLU A 761 61.61 40.69 45.56
N GLY A 762 61.25 41.98 45.50
CA GLY A 762 61.82 42.91 44.52
C GLY A 762 60.88 43.45 43.43
N ASP A 763 60.30 44.62 43.66
CA ASP A 763 60.15 45.63 42.60
C ASP A 763 60.36 47.05 43.18
N ALA A 764 61.28 47.80 42.58
CA ALA A 764 61.64 49.17 42.95
C ALA A 764 62.48 49.85 41.85
N GLU A 765 61.82 50.68 41.03
CA GLU A 765 62.40 51.71 40.13
C GLU A 765 63.25 51.23 38.92
N LYS A 766 63.23 51.85 37.73
CA LYS A 766 62.40 52.97 37.21
C LYS A 766 62.38 53.03 35.66
N VAL A 767 61.23 53.45 35.11
CA VAL A 767 61.01 54.38 33.97
C VAL A 767 62.08 54.53 32.85
N ALA A 768 61.69 54.15 31.62
CA ALA A 768 61.71 54.92 30.35
C ALA A 768 61.06 54.02 29.25
N GLY A 769 60.22 54.40 28.29
CA GLY A 769 60.03 55.66 27.54
C GLY A 769 60.50 55.45 26.08
N GLY A 770 59.74 55.67 25.00
CA GLY A 770 58.34 56.10 24.81
C GLY A 770 58.01 56.28 23.30
N SER A 771 56.86 56.90 22.95
CA SER A 771 56.34 57.27 21.58
C SER A 771 56.08 56.12 20.58
N ASP A 772 55.11 56.18 19.66
CA ASP A 772 54.06 57.18 19.30
C ASP A 772 52.74 56.43 18.93
N LYS A 773 51.51 56.95 19.13
CA LYS A 773 50.70 57.87 18.26
C LYS A 773 50.54 57.43 16.80
N LYS A 774 49.42 57.67 16.09
CA LYS A 774 48.17 58.48 16.27
C LYS A 774 46.99 57.60 15.69
N GLU A 775 45.69 57.89 15.54
CA GLU A 775 44.74 59.03 15.44
C GLU A 775 43.42 58.67 16.21
N ASP A 776 42.62 59.57 16.81
CA ASP A 776 41.82 60.73 16.30
C ASP A 776 40.62 60.30 15.41
N GLU A 777 39.38 60.82 15.51
CA GLU A 777 38.73 61.95 16.25
C GLU A 777 37.30 61.49 16.74
N GLY A 778 36.46 62.17 17.54
CA GLY A 778 36.52 63.47 18.26
C GLY A 778 35.11 63.94 18.74
N GLU A 779 35.06 64.90 19.68
CA GLU A 779 33.93 65.82 20.06
C GLU A 779 32.56 65.23 20.57
N LYS A 780 31.77 65.83 21.50
CA LYS A 780 31.91 67.00 22.42
C LYS A 780 30.78 67.05 23.48
N ASP A 781 31.01 67.79 24.57
CA ASP A 781 30.13 68.72 25.36
C ASP A 781 28.68 68.27 25.79
N ASP A 782 28.08 68.66 26.93
CA ASP A 782 28.48 69.51 28.09
C ASP A 782 27.56 69.28 29.34
N ASP A 783 27.74 70.08 30.41
CA ASP A 783 26.81 70.47 31.51
C ASP A 783 26.41 69.46 32.65
N GLU A 784 27.21 69.53 33.72
CA GLU A 784 26.93 69.87 35.15
C GLU A 784 25.54 69.79 35.87
N GLU A 785 25.65 69.85 37.22
CA GLU A 785 24.70 70.30 38.27
C GLU A 785 23.58 69.39 38.89
N VAL A 786 23.80 69.07 40.19
CA VAL A 786 22.95 69.41 41.37
C VAL A 786 21.82 68.48 41.91
N LYS A 787 22.18 67.80 43.03
CA LYS A 787 21.51 67.70 44.37
C LYS A 787 20.17 66.97 44.66
N GLU A 788 20.20 66.28 45.82
CA GLU A 788 19.16 66.22 46.90
C GLU A 788 17.81 65.47 46.61
N VAL A 789 17.04 64.92 47.56
CA VAL A 789 17.14 64.82 49.05
C VAL A 789 16.36 63.59 49.61
N LYS A 790 16.88 63.02 50.72
CA LYS A 790 16.30 62.31 51.91
C LYS A 790 14.96 61.51 51.91
N GLU A 791 14.96 60.53 52.83
CA GLU A 791 13.91 60.11 53.81
C GLU A 791 12.74 59.19 53.36
N GLU A 792 12.11 58.37 54.21
CA GLU A 792 12.16 58.10 55.69
C GLU A 792 12.32 56.56 55.94
N GLY A 793 12.62 55.99 57.13
CA GLY A 793 11.80 55.90 58.37
C GLY A 793 10.76 54.75 58.29
N ASP A 794 10.37 53.95 59.30
CA ASP A 794 10.76 53.71 60.72
C ASP A 794 9.99 52.40 61.18
N ASN A 795 10.17 51.66 62.30
CA ASN A 795 11.18 51.45 63.37
C ASN A 795 10.59 50.47 64.45
N SER A 796 11.28 50.20 65.57
CA SER A 796 10.89 49.47 66.81
C SER A 796 10.81 47.92 66.79
N GLY A 797 11.11 47.18 67.88
CA GLY A 797 11.60 47.54 69.24
C GLY A 797 12.61 46.49 69.77
N GLU A 798 13.54 46.81 70.69
CA GLU A 798 13.40 46.91 72.17
C GLU A 798 13.27 45.53 72.88
N GLU A 799 13.89 45.22 74.03
CA GLU A 799 14.73 45.92 75.05
C GLU A 799 15.76 44.90 75.64
N GLY A 800 16.78 45.18 76.47
CA GLY A 800 17.29 46.38 77.16
C GLY A 800 18.75 46.12 77.68
N LYS A 801 19.55 47.14 78.04
CA LYS A 801 19.88 47.62 79.43
C LYS A 801 20.49 46.57 80.39
N GLU A 802 21.47 46.85 81.26
CA GLU A 802 22.24 48.06 81.70
C GLU A 802 23.68 47.61 82.12
N GLY A 803 24.69 48.44 82.46
CA GLY A 803 24.77 49.87 82.80
C GLY A 803 26.21 50.43 82.71
N ASN A 804 26.55 51.49 83.46
CA ASN A 804 27.68 52.41 83.16
C ASN A 804 28.47 52.90 84.41
N GLY A 805 29.70 53.44 84.21
CA GLY A 805 30.48 54.26 85.16
C GLY A 805 31.67 53.55 85.84
N GLU A 806 32.75 54.23 86.26
CA GLU A 806 33.20 55.62 86.03
C GLU A 806 34.74 55.76 86.29
N GLU A 807 35.35 56.94 86.09
CA GLU A 807 36.82 57.16 86.06
C GLU A 807 37.54 57.22 87.43
N ALA A 808 38.83 56.87 87.44
CA ALA A 808 39.86 57.43 88.34
C ALA A 808 41.24 57.46 87.65
N LYS A 809 42.15 58.36 88.06
CA LYS A 809 43.40 58.72 87.35
C LYS A 809 44.69 58.39 88.13
N THR A 810 45.84 58.77 87.55
CA THR A 810 47.24 58.78 88.07
C THR A 810 47.97 57.41 88.01
N GLU A 811 49.25 57.33 87.61
CA GLU A 811 50.17 58.38 87.10
C GLU A 811 51.21 57.82 86.08
N GLU A 812 52.22 58.62 85.74
CA GLU A 812 53.15 58.46 84.59
C GLU A 812 54.05 57.21 84.62
N ASP A 813 54.38 56.65 83.43
CA ASP A 813 55.77 56.64 82.92
C ASP A 813 55.81 56.39 81.38
N LYS A 814 56.93 56.73 80.71
CA LYS A 814 57.15 56.61 79.25
C LYS A 814 58.38 55.73 78.88
N PRO A 815 58.17 54.66 78.10
CA PRO A 815 59.20 54.10 77.20
C PRO A 815 59.06 54.64 75.76
N SER A 816 60.09 54.46 74.94
CA SER A 816 60.21 55.06 73.60
C SER A 816 59.41 54.35 72.49
N GLU A 817 59.01 55.12 71.47
CA GLU A 817 58.18 54.67 70.33
C GLU A 817 58.88 53.60 69.47
N GLU A 818 60.21 53.64 69.36
CA GLU A 818 61.03 52.71 68.58
C GLU A 818 60.81 51.23 68.97
N GLN A 819 60.63 50.95 70.27
CA GLN A 819 60.40 49.58 70.75
C GLN A 819 59.01 49.06 70.40
N GLN A 820 57.99 49.92 70.28
CA GLN A 820 56.67 49.52 69.82
C GLN A 820 56.61 49.28 68.30
N GLN A 821 57.46 49.96 67.52
CA GLN A 821 57.61 49.67 66.10
C GLN A 821 58.38 48.37 65.84
N GLN A 822 59.50 48.13 66.52
CA GLN A 822 60.22 46.85 66.39
C GLN A 822 59.36 45.66 66.84
N ALA A 823 58.65 45.75 67.98
CA ALA A 823 57.74 44.70 68.44
C ALA A 823 56.55 44.46 67.48
N LYS A 824 56.04 45.52 66.81
CA LYS A 824 55.03 45.37 65.74
C LYS A 824 55.62 44.72 64.50
N GLU A 825 56.83 45.07 64.08
CA GLU A 825 57.49 44.44 62.94
C GLU A 825 57.81 42.97 63.18
N GLU A 826 58.30 42.59 64.36
CA GLU A 826 58.53 41.17 64.70
C GLU A 826 57.20 40.41 64.80
N ALA A 827 56.17 40.98 65.43
CA ALA A 827 54.84 40.38 65.45
C ALA A 827 54.22 40.27 64.05
N GLU A 828 54.50 41.19 63.12
CA GLU A 828 54.12 41.05 61.72
C GLU A 828 54.95 40.01 60.97
N LYS A 829 56.27 39.93 61.20
CA LYS A 829 57.15 38.92 60.58
C LYS A 829 56.74 37.52 61.04
N LEU A 830 56.45 37.32 62.33
CA LEU A 830 55.90 36.08 62.89
C LEU A 830 54.51 35.77 62.31
N LYS A 831 53.59 36.74 62.23
CA LYS A 831 52.28 36.53 61.59
C LYS A 831 52.39 36.20 60.10
N LYS A 832 53.33 36.80 59.37
CA LYS A 832 53.62 36.52 57.95
C LYS A 832 54.24 35.12 57.78
N GLN A 833 55.12 34.69 58.68
CA GLN A 833 55.65 33.33 58.71
C GLN A 833 54.57 32.29 59.04
N GLU A 834 53.79 32.48 60.11
CA GLU A 834 52.64 31.63 60.43
C GLU A 834 51.63 31.55 59.28
N ALA A 835 51.35 32.67 58.61
CA ALA A 835 50.46 32.69 57.46
C ALA A 835 51.04 31.92 56.26
N ALA A 836 52.34 32.04 56.00
CA ALA A 836 53.03 31.29 54.95
C ALA A 836 53.11 29.78 55.26
N GLU A 837 53.30 29.38 56.51
CA GLU A 837 53.22 27.97 56.92
C GLU A 837 51.79 27.43 56.80
N LYS A 838 50.78 28.17 57.27
CA LYS A 838 49.36 27.81 57.13
C LYS A 838 48.95 27.71 55.66
N ALA A 839 49.41 28.62 54.79
CA ALA A 839 49.18 28.56 53.35
C ALA A 839 49.87 27.34 52.70
N ASN A 840 51.13 27.04 53.06
CA ASN A 840 51.82 25.84 52.57
C ASN A 840 51.18 24.55 53.07
N GLN A 841 50.62 24.53 54.29
CA GLN A 841 49.89 23.38 54.79
C GLN A 841 48.52 23.21 54.11
N GLN A 842 47.77 24.30 53.88
CA GLN A 842 46.55 24.28 53.06
C GLN A 842 46.83 23.79 51.63
N ARG A 843 47.96 24.17 51.03
CA ARG A 843 48.42 23.73 49.71
C ARG A 843 48.76 22.23 49.67
N ARG A 844 49.42 21.69 50.71
CA ARG A 844 49.64 20.24 50.87
C ARG A 844 48.32 19.49 51.04
N ASP A 845 47.44 19.96 51.93
CA ASP A 845 46.13 19.36 52.17
C ASP A 845 45.27 19.37 50.89
N LEU A 846 45.35 20.43 50.08
CA LEU A 846 44.69 20.51 48.78
C LEU A 846 45.21 19.44 47.81
N PHE A 847 46.52 19.25 47.69
CA PHE A 847 47.09 18.17 46.89
C PHE A 847 46.75 16.77 47.42
N VAL A 848 46.61 16.59 48.74
CA VAL A 848 46.12 15.33 49.35
C VAL A 848 44.65 15.06 48.98
N GLN A 849 43.78 16.07 49.03
CA GLN A 849 42.38 15.91 48.59
C GLN A 849 42.29 15.66 47.08
N TRP A 850 43.05 16.38 46.26
CA TRP A 850 43.10 16.14 44.81
C TRP A 850 43.61 14.74 44.49
N LEU A 851 44.60 14.21 45.23
CA LEU A 851 45.08 12.85 45.05
C LEU A 851 43.97 11.81 45.31
N PHE A 852 43.14 12.00 46.34
CA PHE A 852 41.95 11.17 46.56
C PHE A 852 40.97 11.28 45.38
N ASP A 853 40.65 12.51 44.96
CA ASP A 853 39.67 12.77 43.90
C ASP A 853 40.12 12.18 42.54
N ILE A 854 41.41 12.27 42.19
CA ILE A 854 42.02 11.65 40.99
C ILE A 854 41.86 10.13 41.04
N ILE A 855 42.19 9.52 42.18
CA ILE A 855 42.09 8.07 42.38
C ILE A 855 40.63 7.61 42.28
N TYR A 856 39.69 8.34 42.93
CA TYR A 856 38.27 8.04 42.93
C TYR A 856 37.64 8.16 41.53
N LEU A 857 37.91 9.24 40.80
CA LEU A 857 37.49 9.40 39.41
C LEU A 857 38.10 8.32 38.50
N GLY A 858 39.37 7.95 38.74
CA GLY A 858 40.07 6.88 38.04
C GLY A 858 39.36 5.52 38.12
N ILE A 859 38.57 5.24 39.16
CA ILE A 859 37.79 3.99 39.27
C ILE A 859 36.63 3.97 38.25
N PHE A 860 35.96 5.11 38.00
CA PHE A 860 34.87 5.18 37.01
C PHE A 860 35.37 5.12 35.55
N LEU A 861 36.56 5.68 35.28
CA LEU A 861 37.06 5.91 33.91
C LEU A 861 38.00 4.82 33.36
N ASP A 862 38.15 3.69 34.04
CA ASP A 862 39.18 2.67 33.74
C ASP A 862 40.59 3.27 33.79
N GLY A 863 40.88 4.05 34.84
CA GLY A 863 42.08 4.88 35.02
C GLY A 863 43.39 4.13 35.29
N SER A 864 43.43 2.81 35.12
CA SER A 864 44.66 2.02 35.19
C SER A 864 45.63 2.29 34.02
N LYS A 865 45.20 3.04 33.01
CA LYS A 865 45.97 3.39 31.82
C LYS A 865 46.56 4.80 31.91
N GLY A 866 47.88 4.89 31.74
CA GLY A 866 48.61 6.11 31.36
C GLY A 866 48.27 7.36 32.17
N ASP A 867 47.62 8.30 31.50
CA ASP A 867 47.37 9.70 31.84
C ASP A 867 47.01 9.94 33.32
N PHE A 868 46.11 9.14 33.89
CA PHE A 868 45.69 9.28 35.30
C PHE A 868 46.81 9.00 36.30
N ASN A 869 47.76 8.10 35.97
CA ASN A 869 48.93 7.84 36.82
C ASN A 869 49.93 8.99 36.75
N GLU A 870 50.06 9.69 35.63
CA GLU A 870 50.98 10.83 35.50
C GLU A 870 50.53 12.01 36.38
N ILE A 871 49.22 12.31 36.37
CA ILE A 871 48.64 13.33 37.26
C ILE A 871 48.67 12.87 38.72
N ALA A 872 48.29 11.61 39.00
CA ALA A 872 48.37 11.06 40.36
C ALA A 872 49.81 10.94 40.89
N ASN A 873 50.84 11.04 40.05
CA ASN A 873 52.25 11.05 40.46
C ASN A 873 52.78 12.48 40.66
N THR A 874 52.47 13.42 39.75
CA THR A 874 52.81 14.84 39.94
C THR A 874 52.13 15.44 41.18
N VAL A 875 50.82 15.21 41.35
CA VAL A 875 50.09 15.65 42.56
C VAL A 875 50.60 14.95 43.83
N PHE A 876 50.99 13.67 43.74
CA PHE A 876 51.59 12.96 44.88
C PHE A 876 52.95 13.55 45.29
N GLN A 877 53.81 13.93 44.34
CA GLN A 877 55.12 14.57 44.63
C GLN A 877 54.96 15.86 45.46
N HIS A 878 53.91 16.65 45.22
CA HIS A 878 53.63 17.88 45.98
C HIS A 878 52.78 17.67 47.24
N SER A 879 52.21 16.47 47.44
CA SER A 879 51.39 16.14 48.62
C SER A 879 52.19 15.89 49.91
N GLY A 880 53.45 15.47 49.80
CA GLY A 880 54.30 15.11 50.95
C GLY A 880 53.93 13.80 51.67
N LEU A 881 53.04 12.98 51.09
CA LEU A 881 52.62 11.70 51.68
C LEU A 881 53.59 10.54 51.43
N ASP A 882 53.55 9.55 52.32
CA ASP A 882 54.29 8.28 52.16
C ASP A 882 53.59 7.31 51.16
N PRO A 883 54.32 6.38 50.52
CA PRO A 883 53.72 5.38 49.62
C PRO A 883 52.63 4.50 50.27
N GLY A 884 52.74 4.20 51.57
CA GLY A 884 51.74 3.48 52.36
C GLY A 884 50.46 4.29 52.59
N ALA A 885 50.54 5.61 52.74
CA ALA A 885 49.39 6.52 52.74
C ALA A 885 48.69 6.53 51.37
N LYS A 886 49.44 6.55 50.25
CA LYS A 886 48.85 6.38 48.89
C LYS A 886 48.10 5.04 48.78
N GLY A 887 48.65 3.95 49.34
CA GLY A 887 47.97 2.65 49.43
C GLY A 887 46.70 2.63 50.30
N ARG A 888 46.61 3.50 51.32
CA ARG A 888 45.40 3.69 52.15
C ARG A 888 44.33 4.50 51.41
N LEU A 889 44.72 5.59 50.73
CA LEU A 889 43.83 6.40 49.89
C LEU A 889 43.13 5.56 48.81
N VAL A 890 43.86 4.67 48.13
CA VAL A 890 43.26 3.76 47.13
C VAL A 890 42.18 2.86 47.74
N LYS A 891 42.38 2.33 48.95
CA LYS A 891 41.36 1.50 49.63
C LYS A 891 40.14 2.32 50.04
N ALA A 892 40.34 3.53 50.58
CA ALA A 892 39.25 4.42 50.96
C ALA A 892 38.41 4.83 49.74
N ALA A 893 39.05 5.21 48.63
CA ALA A 893 38.37 5.53 47.37
C ALA A 893 37.59 4.33 46.79
N GLN A 894 38.14 3.11 46.86
CA GLN A 894 37.45 1.87 46.46
C GLN A 894 36.25 1.54 47.35
N GLU A 895 36.32 1.79 48.64
CA GLU A 895 35.19 1.58 49.54
C GLU A 895 34.10 2.63 49.34
N TYR A 896 34.48 3.90 49.19
CA TYR A 896 33.53 4.97 48.85
C TYR A 896 32.85 4.71 47.51
N TYR A 897 33.59 4.26 46.49
CA TYR A 897 33.03 3.83 45.19
C TYR A 897 31.97 2.73 45.35
N LYS A 898 32.22 1.69 46.16
CA LYS A 898 31.22 0.61 46.39
C LYS A 898 29.91 1.16 46.97
N ARG A 899 29.98 2.22 47.77
CA ARG A 899 28.82 2.91 48.38
C ARG A 899 28.10 3.84 47.39
N THR A 900 28.79 4.38 46.37
CA THR A 900 28.24 5.43 45.48
C THR A 900 28.03 5.03 44.02
N GLN A 901 28.61 3.93 43.53
CA GLN A 901 28.54 3.47 42.13
C GLN A 901 27.11 3.47 41.56
N LEU A 902 26.10 3.06 42.34
CA LEU A 902 24.70 3.00 41.92
C LEU A 902 24.06 4.38 41.67
N LEU A 903 24.62 5.46 42.21
CA LEU A 903 24.16 6.84 41.95
C LEU A 903 24.56 7.35 40.57
N PHE A 904 25.52 6.68 39.92
CA PHE A 904 26.12 7.08 38.64
C PHE A 904 26.00 5.94 37.61
N GLY A 905 24.88 5.21 37.62
CA GLY A 905 24.68 3.96 36.86
C GLY A 905 24.75 4.07 35.33
N LEU A 906 24.88 5.27 34.76
CA LEU A 906 25.19 5.47 33.33
C LEU A 906 26.71 5.47 33.04
N LEU A 907 27.54 5.68 34.08
CA LEU A 907 29.02 5.69 34.02
C LEU A 907 29.66 4.38 34.49
N THR A 908 28.89 3.46 35.07
CA THR A 908 29.36 2.13 35.51
C THR A 908 29.33 1.14 34.35
#